data_AF-A0A919UC45-F1
#
_entry.id   AF-A0A919UC45-F1
#
_cell.length_a   1.000
_cell.length_b   1.000
_cell.length_c   1.000
_cell.angle_alpha   90.00
_cell.angle_beta   90.00
_cell.angle_gamma   90.00
#
_symmetry.space_group_name_H-M   'P 1'
#
loop_
_entity.id
_entity.type
_entity.pdbx_description
1 polymer ?
#
loop_
_entity_poly.entity_id
_entity_poly.type
_entity_poly.pdbx_seq_one_letter_code
_entity_poly.pdbx_strand_id
1 'polypeptide(L)'
;MNLFGRRPAGPLDWPALQDLLKDGKFAATVEALRDLDEEQRAVLGKELVALRRQADTWFNEKVATAYAVAAVGCASTAAKAVTVITRHGWPWSVLQSAPVLRAAADRDVPWLGELADRLAERLPRDVVFHAWRFTADLVLAAGVPVPTGERFVDGWLLSLQVSLRETTMLDVLRTSPFTDLLLPPAFERDGIAASISVWDAPTRTYDSGPGILLAVAALVGEGRYPRDSMLDRCLDALLGGRPNAVSHGFVRFHDALAPTGPEIAARTMIYLKLLTDAMGSVATMAQKVLKTADADGALELESLLDASRTVLGRSEKGLVKAQLIWLEKLAKRLPARAAEIAEVVAVATDHPDVQARDRAAAFLARHGSAPDPLGAARDVEPDLLPGQVAAADMPDPIGSPDELAEEVAALGQAAWNMVPVERILAALVRLHATDPHSLRAALAPVMQRVDGQLGTDWWSSEAHRSAAALFTAALNKGSGLPFTLAEATRVLRGTPADIRVGNPYMKLHGVLMTRLAEVVVRLSTEPVPALVATPTQVNGLIDPAALVERLARAEREGWEPWRRDLRQALYRLPLDVDGDALRQARTLRSESGRMLVEWLEAGGAGRPEVRVVRVHRQSAERGRHLEWLPESRFYGASAPAVGSGLDPYHLTDLTPPPVVNADLGSHGWAALWPSVLPAQREVVAACLLPLIASAADLDNARGDARLLPLLAELTGPAGAATCTAVAYGLAAAQADERIAALDALIAIGGLDGFDGGELGAQLARLAGAKLVVLSRTVSQLEEAARIAPAMTWRVAAGALAGLLPAEHAGRVPGPATARSTATARSTTAARSTTAARSTAAGRADTGGPVRTTPRGLPDLLTLASAAAAASGSRGEVAGLAELAARTGSTRLVVEARRLHRTLTAG
;
A
#
# COMPACT_ATOMS: atom_id res chain seq x y z
N MET A 1 37.90 -7.30 15.22
CA MET A 1 39.30 -6.90 15.00
C MET A 1 40.15 -8.16 14.82
N ASN A 2 40.19 -8.69 13.59
CA ASN A 2 41.18 -9.63 13.06
C ASN A 2 40.94 -9.72 11.54
N LEU A 3 41.02 -8.56 10.88
CA LEU A 3 40.82 -8.37 9.42
C LEU A 3 42.13 -8.43 8.63
N PHE A 4 43.26 -8.72 9.28
CA PHE A 4 44.59 -8.73 8.67
C PHE A 4 45.10 -10.18 8.55
N GLY A 5 44.73 -10.84 7.45
CA GLY A 5 45.42 -12.06 7.02
C GLY A 5 46.86 -11.72 6.61
N ARG A 6 47.82 -12.60 6.95
CA ARG A 6 49.24 -12.45 6.58
C ARG A 6 49.39 -12.33 5.05
N ARG A 7 50.25 -11.42 4.61
CA ARG A 7 50.71 -11.28 3.21
C ARG A 7 51.21 -12.65 2.73
N PRO A 8 50.77 -13.18 1.57
CA PRO A 8 51.33 -14.41 1.03
C PRO A 8 52.84 -14.20 0.80
N ALA A 9 53.66 -15.14 1.26
CA ALA A 9 55.11 -15.10 1.08
C ALA A 9 55.46 -15.63 -0.31
N GLY A 10 55.67 -14.73 -1.28
CA GLY A 10 56.06 -15.05 -2.66
C GLY A 10 55.56 -13.99 -3.67
N PRO A 11 56.07 -13.97 -4.92
CA PRO A 11 55.51 -13.13 -5.98
C PRO A 11 54.05 -13.52 -6.25
N LEU A 12 53.16 -12.52 -6.44
CA LEU A 12 51.73 -12.77 -6.65
C LEU A 12 51.50 -13.40 -8.02
N ASP A 13 51.15 -14.69 -8.05
CA ASP A 13 50.71 -15.40 -9.24
C ASP A 13 49.18 -15.46 -9.34
N TRP A 14 48.67 -16.00 -10.46
CA TRP A 14 47.24 -16.07 -10.71
C TRP A 14 46.48 -16.94 -9.68
N PRO A 15 46.94 -18.16 -9.31
CA PRO A 15 46.31 -18.93 -8.24
C PRO A 15 46.21 -18.18 -6.91
N ALA A 16 47.29 -17.52 -6.47
CA ALA A 16 47.28 -16.76 -5.23
C ALA A 16 46.32 -15.55 -5.29
N LEU A 17 46.26 -14.84 -6.42
CA LEU A 17 45.26 -13.78 -6.63
C LEU A 17 43.84 -14.36 -6.62
N GLN A 18 43.60 -15.48 -7.30
CA GLN A 18 42.30 -16.12 -7.39
C GLN A 18 41.77 -16.55 -6.00
N ASP A 19 42.65 -17.05 -5.12
CA ASP A 19 42.27 -17.39 -3.74
C ASP A 19 41.88 -16.15 -2.93
N LEU A 20 42.64 -15.05 -3.04
CA LEU A 20 42.28 -13.78 -2.41
C LEU A 20 40.90 -13.27 -2.90
N LEU A 21 40.63 -13.43 -4.20
CA LEU A 21 39.37 -13.04 -4.81
C LEU A 21 38.18 -13.90 -4.32
N LYS A 22 38.33 -15.24 -4.33
CA LYS A 22 37.30 -16.18 -3.83
C LYS A 22 37.00 -16.00 -2.35
N ASP A 23 38.01 -15.69 -1.55
CA ASP A 23 37.86 -15.43 -0.11
C ASP A 23 37.33 -14.01 0.20
N GLY A 24 37.22 -13.14 -0.82
CA GLY A 24 36.80 -11.75 -0.67
C GLY A 24 37.79 -10.89 0.15
N LYS A 25 39.09 -11.22 0.12
CA LYS A 25 40.11 -10.51 0.89
C LYS A 25 40.55 -9.20 0.19
N PHE A 26 39.63 -8.32 -0.15
CA PHE A 26 39.88 -7.11 -0.96
C PHE A 26 40.99 -6.20 -0.42
N ALA A 27 41.12 -6.05 0.91
CA ALA A 27 42.20 -5.25 1.50
C ALA A 27 43.59 -5.89 1.26
N ALA A 28 43.67 -7.22 1.37
CA ALA A 28 44.89 -7.95 1.04
C ALA A 28 45.15 -7.95 -0.48
N THR A 29 44.10 -7.93 -1.31
CA THR A 29 44.22 -7.75 -2.76
C THR A 29 44.84 -6.39 -3.09
N VAL A 30 44.38 -5.29 -2.48
CA VAL A 30 45.00 -3.95 -2.67
C VAL A 30 46.50 -3.99 -2.34
N GLU A 31 46.88 -4.52 -1.17
CA GLU A 31 48.29 -4.57 -0.75
C GLU A 31 49.14 -5.53 -1.59
N ALA A 32 48.56 -6.63 -2.09
CA ALA A 32 49.25 -7.57 -2.97
C ALA A 32 49.51 -6.98 -4.36
N LEU A 33 48.60 -6.13 -4.84
CA LEU A 33 48.73 -5.46 -6.13
C LEU A 33 49.61 -4.22 -6.09
N ARG A 34 50.02 -3.71 -4.93
CA ARG A 34 50.72 -2.42 -4.80
C ARG A 34 52.09 -2.41 -5.50
N ASP A 35 52.90 -3.43 -5.26
CA ASP A 35 54.31 -3.46 -5.69
C ASP A 35 54.53 -4.15 -7.05
N LEU A 36 53.45 -4.43 -7.80
CA LEU A 36 53.54 -5.08 -9.12
C LEU A 36 53.90 -4.09 -10.22
N ASP A 37 54.78 -4.52 -11.13
CA ASP A 37 55.04 -3.84 -12.38
C ASP A 37 53.91 -4.05 -13.41
N GLU A 38 53.93 -3.31 -14.52
CA GLU A 38 52.87 -3.37 -15.53
C GLU A 38 52.87 -4.69 -16.33
N GLU A 39 54.03 -5.37 -16.43
CA GLU A 39 54.12 -6.67 -17.10
C GLU A 39 53.40 -7.75 -16.28
N GLN A 40 53.66 -7.80 -14.98
CA GLN A 40 52.98 -8.66 -14.02
C GLN A 40 51.48 -8.40 -13.97
N ARG A 41 51.06 -7.12 -13.93
CA ARG A 41 49.64 -6.73 -14.00
C ARG A 41 48.98 -7.21 -15.29
N ALA A 42 49.64 -7.06 -16.43
CA ALA A 42 49.10 -7.47 -17.73
C ALA A 42 48.89 -8.99 -17.81
N VAL A 43 49.78 -9.79 -17.20
CA VAL A 43 49.62 -11.25 -17.10
C VAL A 43 48.38 -11.59 -16.25
N LEU A 44 48.28 -11.06 -15.03
CA LEU A 44 47.14 -11.30 -14.14
C LEU A 44 45.82 -10.77 -14.72
N GLY A 45 45.86 -9.63 -15.42
CA GLY A 45 44.71 -9.02 -16.06
C GLY A 45 44.17 -9.85 -17.24
N LYS A 46 45.03 -10.52 -18.01
CA LYS A 46 44.59 -11.46 -19.06
C LYS A 46 43.81 -12.62 -18.47
N GLU A 47 44.32 -13.24 -17.41
CA GLU A 47 43.65 -14.33 -16.69
C GLU A 47 42.31 -13.89 -16.08
N LEU A 48 42.28 -12.69 -15.47
CA LEU A 48 41.05 -12.12 -14.90
C LEU A 48 39.94 -11.91 -15.93
N VAL A 49 40.29 -11.37 -17.10
CA VAL A 49 39.33 -11.18 -18.21
C VAL A 49 38.91 -12.53 -18.81
N ALA A 50 39.84 -13.47 -18.95
CA ALA A 50 39.60 -14.80 -19.52
C ALA A 50 38.79 -15.73 -18.59
N LEU A 51 38.74 -15.43 -17.28
CA LEU A 51 37.98 -16.21 -16.30
C LEU A 51 36.49 -16.32 -16.70
N ARG A 52 36.12 -17.49 -17.24
CA ARG A 52 34.74 -17.85 -17.61
C ARG A 52 33.94 -18.19 -16.34
N ARG A 53 32.65 -17.89 -16.38
CA ARG A 53 31.70 -18.18 -15.30
C ARG A 53 31.66 -19.69 -15.03
N GLN A 54 32.18 -20.13 -13.89
CA GLN A 54 31.78 -21.42 -13.33
C GLN A 54 30.38 -21.22 -12.70
N ALA A 55 29.49 -22.20 -12.86
CA ALA A 55 28.09 -22.10 -12.42
C ALA A 55 27.92 -21.83 -10.90
N ASP A 56 29.00 -21.96 -10.11
CA ASP A 56 28.99 -21.94 -8.64
C ASP A 56 29.65 -20.71 -7.98
N THR A 57 30.13 -19.70 -8.74
CA THR A 57 30.80 -18.53 -8.11
C THR A 57 29.78 -17.54 -7.53
N TRP A 58 29.57 -17.63 -6.21
CA TRP A 58 28.75 -16.71 -5.41
C TRP A 58 29.49 -15.39 -5.11
N PHE A 59 28.91 -14.25 -5.50
CA PHE A 59 29.44 -12.94 -5.14
C PHE A 59 28.73 -12.38 -3.90
N ASN A 60 29.47 -12.26 -2.79
CA ASN A 60 29.09 -11.39 -1.69
C ASN A 60 29.85 -10.03 -1.80
N GLU A 61 29.51 -9.06 -0.94
CA GLU A 61 30.19 -7.75 -0.81
C GLU A 61 31.71 -7.81 -0.99
N LYS A 62 32.32 -8.73 -0.24
CA LYS A 62 33.77 -8.84 -0.11
C LYS A 62 34.40 -9.39 -1.38
N VAL A 63 33.78 -10.39 -1.98
CA VAL A 63 34.20 -11.02 -3.24
C VAL A 63 34.07 -10.01 -4.38
N ALA A 64 32.91 -9.36 -4.54
CA ALA A 64 32.71 -8.37 -5.61
C ALA A 64 33.69 -7.19 -5.53
N THR A 65 33.91 -6.68 -4.30
CA THR A 65 34.90 -5.62 -4.06
C THR A 65 36.31 -6.09 -4.41
N ALA A 66 36.70 -7.31 -4.04
CA ALA A 66 38.02 -7.86 -4.39
C ALA A 66 38.20 -8.00 -5.90
N TYR A 67 37.17 -8.46 -6.62
CA TYR A 67 37.20 -8.55 -8.08
C TYR A 67 37.25 -7.17 -8.76
N ALA A 68 36.54 -6.16 -8.24
CA ALA A 68 36.64 -4.79 -8.74
C ALA A 68 38.03 -4.18 -8.49
N VAL A 69 38.62 -4.42 -7.32
CA VAL A 69 40.01 -4.03 -7.00
C VAL A 69 40.98 -4.67 -8.00
N ALA A 70 40.86 -5.98 -8.26
CA ALA A 70 41.71 -6.65 -9.23
C ALA A 70 41.47 -6.19 -10.67
N ALA A 71 40.22 -5.90 -11.04
CA ALA A 71 39.87 -5.37 -12.35
C ALA A 71 40.57 -4.02 -12.59
N VAL A 72 40.50 -3.10 -11.63
CA VAL A 72 41.14 -1.78 -11.74
C VAL A 72 42.68 -1.89 -11.60
N GLY A 73 43.16 -2.74 -10.70
CA GLY A 73 44.59 -2.91 -10.43
C GLY A 73 45.37 -3.73 -11.47
N CYS A 74 44.71 -4.53 -12.32
CA CYS A 74 45.38 -5.42 -13.29
C CYS A 74 44.95 -5.22 -14.76
N ALA A 75 43.75 -4.67 -15.05
CA ALA A 75 43.32 -4.53 -16.44
C ALA A 75 44.21 -3.54 -17.20
N SER A 76 44.48 -3.82 -18.48
CA SER A 76 45.27 -2.91 -19.33
C SER A 76 44.45 -1.74 -19.91
N THR A 77 43.11 -1.83 -19.88
CA THR A 77 42.21 -0.82 -20.46
C THR A 77 40.88 -0.77 -19.69
N ALA A 78 40.17 0.37 -19.79
CA ALA A 78 38.83 0.54 -19.21
C ALA A 78 37.84 -0.52 -19.72
N ALA A 79 37.83 -0.82 -21.01
CA ALA A 79 36.94 -1.84 -21.59
C ALA A 79 37.10 -3.22 -20.95
N LYS A 80 38.34 -3.62 -20.62
CA LYS A 80 38.63 -4.87 -19.92
C LYS A 80 38.16 -4.84 -18.46
N ALA A 81 38.37 -3.72 -17.76
CA ALA A 81 37.88 -3.55 -16.39
C ALA A 81 36.34 -3.61 -16.33
N VAL A 82 35.65 -2.91 -17.24
CA VAL A 82 34.17 -2.97 -17.36
C VAL A 82 33.70 -4.40 -17.61
N THR A 83 34.38 -5.16 -18.47
CA THR A 83 34.03 -6.56 -18.75
C THR A 83 34.08 -7.44 -17.50
N VAL A 84 34.86 -7.08 -16.48
CA VAL A 84 34.88 -7.76 -15.19
C VAL A 84 33.78 -7.21 -14.25
N ILE A 85 33.62 -5.89 -14.19
CA ILE A 85 32.75 -5.17 -13.24
C ILE A 85 31.26 -5.18 -13.64
N THR A 86 30.92 -5.46 -14.91
CA THR A 86 29.53 -5.52 -15.39
C THR A 86 29.10 -6.93 -15.80
N ARG A 87 29.71 -7.96 -15.22
CA ARG A 87 29.31 -9.35 -15.47
C ARG A 87 27.90 -9.60 -14.94
N HIS A 88 27.10 -10.40 -15.65
CA HIS A 88 25.72 -10.70 -15.25
C HIS A 88 25.64 -11.23 -13.80
N GLY A 89 24.77 -10.63 -12.97
CA GLY A 89 24.62 -10.97 -11.55
C GLY A 89 25.60 -10.25 -10.62
N TRP A 90 26.20 -9.14 -11.06
CA TRP A 90 27.10 -8.33 -10.23
C TRP A 90 26.36 -7.68 -9.06
N PRO A 91 26.83 -7.84 -7.79
CA PRO A 91 26.08 -7.38 -6.63
C PRO A 91 26.37 -5.91 -6.32
N TRP A 92 25.86 -5.02 -7.18
CA TRP A 92 26.02 -3.57 -7.04
C TRP A 92 25.65 -3.06 -5.65
N SER A 93 24.60 -3.63 -5.07
CA SER A 93 24.02 -3.30 -3.75
C SER A 93 25.02 -3.24 -2.60
N VAL A 94 26.12 -3.98 -2.71
CA VAL A 94 27.08 -4.18 -1.63
C VAL A 94 28.52 -3.89 -2.05
N LEU A 95 28.74 -3.29 -3.22
CA LEU A 95 30.09 -2.96 -3.71
C LEU A 95 30.68 -1.75 -2.96
N GLN A 96 31.93 -1.87 -2.50
CA GLN A 96 32.65 -0.76 -1.88
C GLN A 96 33.54 -0.02 -2.89
N SER A 97 33.38 1.30 -3.01
CA SER A 97 34.18 2.15 -3.91
C SER A 97 35.57 2.45 -3.36
N ALA A 98 35.69 2.73 -2.06
CA ALA A 98 36.95 3.16 -1.43
C ALA A 98 38.17 2.23 -1.69
N PRO A 99 38.08 0.89 -1.54
CA PRO A 99 39.21 0.00 -1.87
C PRO A 99 39.59 0.03 -3.36
N VAL A 100 38.60 0.19 -4.24
CA VAL A 100 38.82 0.25 -5.70
C VAL A 100 39.50 1.55 -6.09
N LEU A 101 39.06 2.68 -5.55
CA LEU A 101 39.70 3.98 -5.74
C LEU A 101 41.12 4.01 -5.19
N ARG A 102 41.37 3.36 -4.05
CA ARG A 102 42.73 3.21 -3.52
C ARG A 102 43.63 2.42 -4.47
N ALA A 103 43.16 1.30 -5.01
CA ALA A 103 43.92 0.55 -6.01
C ALA A 103 44.15 1.35 -7.31
N ALA A 104 43.18 2.17 -7.71
CA ALA A 104 43.33 3.07 -8.86
C ALA A 104 44.42 4.13 -8.62
N ALA A 105 44.42 4.73 -7.42
CA ALA A 105 45.37 5.75 -7.02
C ALA A 105 46.79 5.20 -6.83
N ASP A 106 46.93 4.03 -6.18
CA ASP A 106 48.23 3.37 -5.97
C ASP A 106 48.91 3.00 -7.31
N ARG A 107 48.12 2.71 -8.36
CA ARG A 107 48.61 2.41 -9.72
C ARG A 107 48.70 3.65 -10.63
N ASP A 108 48.11 4.78 -10.24
CA ASP A 108 47.90 5.96 -11.10
C ASP A 108 47.23 5.60 -12.45
N VAL A 109 46.04 4.98 -12.37
CA VAL A 109 45.34 4.43 -13.55
C VAL A 109 44.96 5.53 -14.56
N PRO A 110 45.54 5.56 -15.77
CA PRO A 110 45.35 6.67 -16.72
C PRO A 110 43.99 6.66 -17.42
N TRP A 111 43.27 5.54 -17.38
CA TRP A 111 41.96 5.35 -18.04
C TRP A 111 40.78 5.35 -17.05
N LEU A 112 40.98 5.79 -15.80
CA LEU A 112 39.93 5.80 -14.77
C LEU A 112 38.68 6.59 -15.21
N GLY A 113 38.89 7.71 -15.92
CA GLY A 113 37.82 8.49 -16.53
C GLY A 113 37.00 7.72 -17.57
N GLU A 114 37.68 7.04 -18.50
CA GLU A 114 37.02 6.20 -19.52
C GLU A 114 36.24 5.02 -18.87
N LEU A 115 36.72 4.49 -17.74
CA LEU A 115 35.97 3.50 -16.96
C LEU A 115 34.67 4.09 -16.42
N ALA A 116 34.73 5.30 -15.84
CA ALA A 116 33.55 5.98 -15.30
C ALA A 116 32.50 6.23 -16.39
N ASP A 117 32.92 6.72 -17.56
CA ASP A 117 32.02 6.98 -18.71
C ASP A 117 31.33 5.71 -19.19
N ARG A 118 32.09 4.63 -19.39
CA ARG A 118 31.55 3.33 -19.85
C ARG A 118 30.58 2.70 -18.84
N LEU A 119 30.77 2.94 -17.55
CA LEU A 119 29.86 2.47 -16.50
C LEU A 119 28.59 3.33 -16.46
N ALA A 120 28.70 4.65 -16.65
CA ALA A 120 27.57 5.55 -16.72
C ALA A 120 26.62 5.20 -17.89
N GLU A 121 27.17 4.86 -19.06
CA GLU A 121 26.40 4.38 -20.22
C GLU A 121 25.69 3.03 -19.97
N ARG A 122 26.18 2.22 -19.02
CA ARG A 122 25.74 0.84 -18.76
C ARG A 122 25.02 0.68 -17.43
N LEU A 123 24.54 1.77 -16.82
CA LEU A 123 23.85 1.70 -15.53
C LEU A 123 22.63 0.75 -15.61
N PRO A 124 22.54 -0.27 -14.74
CA PRO A 124 21.42 -1.20 -14.70
C PRO A 124 20.15 -0.51 -14.20
N ARG A 125 18.96 -1.01 -14.60
CA ARG A 125 17.66 -0.41 -14.24
C ARG A 125 17.20 -0.85 -12.83
N ASP A 126 17.43 -2.11 -12.51
CA ASP A 126 17.05 -2.82 -11.29
C ASP A 126 17.82 -2.35 -10.05
N VAL A 127 19.10 -2.01 -10.20
CA VAL A 127 19.98 -1.60 -9.09
C VAL A 127 20.66 -0.24 -9.34
N VAL A 128 19.94 0.64 -10.02
CA VAL A 128 20.43 1.93 -10.53
C VAL A 128 21.13 2.78 -9.46
N PHE A 129 20.60 2.90 -8.24
CA PHE A 129 21.21 3.72 -7.16
C PHE A 129 22.61 3.24 -6.77
N HIS A 130 22.80 1.93 -6.62
CA HIS A 130 24.07 1.37 -6.14
C HIS A 130 25.15 1.40 -7.22
N ALA A 131 24.77 1.07 -8.45
CA ALA A 131 25.66 1.22 -9.59
C ALA A 131 26.01 2.68 -9.84
N TRP A 132 25.04 3.58 -9.66
CA TRP A 132 25.26 5.03 -9.74
C TRP A 132 26.24 5.50 -8.67
N ARG A 133 26.08 5.11 -7.39
CA ARG A 133 26.96 5.52 -6.30
C ARG A 133 28.43 5.20 -6.62
N PHE A 134 28.69 3.96 -7.03
CA PHE A 134 30.05 3.53 -7.40
C PHE A 134 30.59 4.31 -8.61
N THR A 135 29.75 4.51 -9.64
CA THR A 135 30.14 5.27 -10.84
C THR A 135 30.39 6.74 -10.53
N ALA A 136 29.58 7.37 -9.69
CA ALA A 136 29.71 8.75 -9.25
C ALA A 136 31.02 8.97 -8.48
N ASP A 137 31.40 8.04 -7.61
CA ASP A 137 32.69 8.08 -6.90
C ASP A 137 33.88 8.01 -7.87
N LEU A 138 33.78 7.22 -8.95
CA LEU A 138 34.79 7.17 -10.02
C LEU A 138 34.86 8.47 -10.82
N VAL A 139 33.71 9.05 -11.18
CA VAL A 139 33.63 10.35 -11.88
C VAL A 139 34.34 11.43 -11.07
N LEU A 140 34.06 11.50 -9.76
CA LEU A 140 34.68 12.48 -8.86
C LEU A 140 36.18 12.24 -8.70
N ALA A 141 36.61 10.98 -8.54
CA ALA A 141 38.02 10.65 -8.39
C ALA A 141 38.85 10.89 -9.67
N ALA A 142 38.25 10.65 -10.85
CA ALA A 142 38.90 10.85 -12.14
C ALA A 142 38.89 12.32 -12.61
N GLY A 143 38.04 13.17 -12.03
CA GLY A 143 37.89 14.57 -12.43
C GLY A 143 37.30 14.75 -13.83
N VAL A 144 36.51 13.78 -14.33
CA VAL A 144 35.89 13.84 -15.66
C VAL A 144 34.56 14.60 -15.64
N PRO A 145 34.06 15.09 -16.80
CA PRO A 145 32.75 15.71 -16.88
C PRO A 145 31.65 14.82 -16.33
N VAL A 146 30.74 15.39 -15.52
CA VAL A 146 29.65 14.63 -14.91
C VAL A 146 28.67 14.16 -16.01
N PRO A 147 28.34 12.85 -16.09
CA PRO A 147 27.37 12.35 -17.04
C PRO A 147 25.95 12.91 -16.78
N THR A 148 25.29 13.43 -17.81
CA THR A 148 23.92 14.00 -17.72
C THR A 148 22.84 13.08 -18.30
N GLY A 149 23.19 11.85 -18.66
CA GLY A 149 22.25 10.87 -19.21
C GLY A 149 21.15 10.48 -18.22
N GLU A 150 19.99 10.09 -18.75
CA GLU A 150 18.76 9.78 -18.00
C GLU A 150 19.00 8.91 -16.75
N ARG A 151 19.70 7.78 -16.90
CA ARG A 151 19.96 6.84 -15.80
C ARG A 151 20.89 7.40 -14.73
N PHE A 152 21.80 8.29 -15.10
CA PHE A 152 22.70 8.94 -14.15
C PHE A 152 21.95 9.98 -13.32
N VAL A 153 21.02 10.72 -13.94
CA VAL A 153 20.13 11.66 -13.26
C VAL A 153 19.19 10.92 -12.29
N ASP A 154 18.60 9.79 -12.70
CA ASP A 154 17.73 8.98 -11.83
C ASP A 154 18.48 8.44 -10.61
N GLY A 155 19.72 7.95 -10.81
CA GLY A 155 20.58 7.50 -9.72
C GLY A 155 20.93 8.62 -8.73
N TRP A 156 21.18 9.83 -9.23
CA TRP A 156 21.41 11.01 -8.39
C TRP A 156 20.17 11.40 -7.58
N LEU A 157 18.99 11.45 -8.20
CA LEU A 157 17.73 11.73 -7.50
C LEU A 157 17.46 10.73 -6.36
N LEU A 158 17.73 9.44 -6.59
CA LEU A 158 17.66 8.40 -5.56
C LEU A 158 18.70 8.63 -4.45
N SER A 159 19.88 9.14 -4.76
CA SER A 159 20.91 9.45 -3.76
C SER A 159 20.52 10.56 -2.79
N LEU A 160 19.76 11.55 -3.29
CA LEU A 160 19.22 12.62 -2.46
C LEU A 160 18.22 12.07 -1.42
N GLN A 161 17.44 11.04 -1.76
CA GLN A 161 16.53 10.37 -0.83
C GLN A 161 17.25 9.70 0.34
N VAL A 162 18.37 9.02 0.06
CA VAL A 162 19.12 8.26 1.07
C VAL A 162 19.88 9.18 2.04
N SER A 163 20.29 10.36 1.59
CA SER A 163 21.16 11.28 2.33
C SER A 163 20.45 12.10 3.42
N LEU A 164 19.10 12.07 3.46
CA LEU A 164 18.29 12.92 4.35
C LEU A 164 18.28 12.50 5.83
N ARG A 165 18.96 11.42 6.23
CA ARG A 165 18.92 10.96 7.63
C ARG A 165 19.64 11.89 8.61
N GLU A 166 20.55 12.74 8.12
CA GLU A 166 21.47 13.52 8.95
C GLU A 166 21.48 15.03 8.63
N THR A 167 20.83 15.47 7.54
CA THR A 167 20.89 16.85 7.04
C THR A 167 19.62 17.23 6.26
N THR A 168 19.43 18.53 5.98
CA THR A 168 18.28 19.04 5.22
C THR A 168 18.50 18.86 3.70
N MET A 169 17.41 18.75 2.93
CA MET A 169 17.49 18.67 1.46
C MET A 169 18.23 19.87 0.87
N LEU A 170 17.99 21.07 1.41
CA LEU A 170 18.65 22.30 0.97
C LEU A 170 20.16 22.21 1.16
N ASP A 171 20.63 21.72 2.30
CA ASP A 171 22.06 21.55 2.56
C ASP A 171 22.70 20.47 1.69
N VAL A 172 21.99 19.36 1.41
CA VAL A 172 22.44 18.35 0.45
C VAL A 172 22.63 18.97 -0.92
N LEU A 173 21.64 19.70 -1.44
CA LEU A 173 21.74 20.35 -2.74
C LEU A 173 22.85 21.41 -2.76
N ARG A 174 23.06 22.13 -1.65
CA ARG A 174 24.14 23.12 -1.54
C ARG A 174 25.52 22.50 -1.71
N THR A 175 25.75 21.39 -1.01
CA THR A 175 27.07 20.73 -0.90
C THR A 175 27.35 19.73 -2.03
N SER A 176 26.33 19.24 -2.72
CA SER A 176 26.49 18.20 -3.73
C SER A 176 27.23 18.74 -4.97
N PRO A 177 28.32 18.09 -5.41
CA PRO A 177 29.07 18.51 -6.60
C PRO A 177 28.29 18.29 -7.91
N PHE A 178 27.17 17.56 -7.85
CA PHE A 178 26.37 17.21 -9.02
C PHE A 178 25.19 18.16 -9.26
N THR A 179 24.83 18.99 -8.26
CA THR A 179 23.55 19.71 -8.27
C THR A 179 23.40 20.63 -9.47
N ASP A 180 24.39 21.48 -9.75
CA ASP A 180 24.27 22.48 -10.83
C ASP A 180 24.21 21.85 -12.23
N LEU A 181 24.79 20.65 -12.41
CA LEU A 181 24.85 19.94 -13.69
C LEU A 181 23.65 19.01 -13.90
N LEU A 182 23.16 18.36 -12.85
CA LEU A 182 22.10 17.35 -12.93
C LEU A 182 20.70 17.91 -12.64
N LEU A 183 20.59 19.05 -11.97
CA LEU A 183 19.29 19.65 -11.68
C LEU A 183 18.51 20.04 -12.95
N PRO A 184 19.11 20.71 -13.96
CA PRO A 184 18.36 21.06 -15.18
C PRO A 184 17.71 19.87 -15.91
N PRO A 185 18.42 18.76 -16.23
CA PRO A 185 17.78 17.58 -16.84
C PRO A 185 16.87 16.83 -15.88
N ALA A 186 17.05 16.97 -14.56
CA ALA A 186 16.13 16.37 -13.58
C ALA A 186 14.71 16.93 -13.68
N PHE A 187 14.53 18.19 -14.11
CA PHE A 187 13.19 18.75 -14.32
C PHE A 187 12.39 18.01 -15.39
N GLU A 188 13.04 17.31 -16.32
CA GLU A 188 12.38 16.50 -17.36
C GLU A 188 11.98 15.10 -16.84
N ARG A 189 12.41 14.73 -15.63
CA ARG A 189 12.14 13.42 -15.01
C ARG A 189 10.94 13.46 -14.11
N ASP A 190 10.13 12.40 -14.07
CA ASP A 190 9.01 12.30 -13.12
C ASP A 190 9.48 12.12 -11.68
N GLY A 191 10.68 11.55 -11.51
CA GLY A 191 11.30 11.31 -10.20
C GLY A 191 11.64 12.57 -9.40
N ILE A 192 11.76 13.75 -10.03
CA ILE A 192 12.14 15.00 -9.32
C ILE A 192 11.05 15.47 -8.35
N ALA A 193 9.79 15.22 -8.68
CA ALA A 193 8.64 15.61 -7.90
C ALA A 193 7.99 14.43 -7.15
N ALA A 194 8.40 13.20 -7.46
CA ALA A 194 7.94 12.00 -6.79
C ALA A 194 8.27 12.12 -5.28
N SER A 195 7.21 12.15 -4.48
CA SER A 195 7.17 12.47 -3.05
C SER A 195 8.33 11.88 -2.25
N ILE A 196 9.39 12.67 -2.10
CA ILE A 196 10.39 12.43 -1.08
C ILE A 196 9.81 13.03 0.18
N SER A 197 9.39 12.17 1.10
CA SER A 197 9.15 12.61 2.48
C SER A 197 10.47 13.22 2.98
N VAL A 198 10.55 14.55 3.05
CA VAL A 198 11.75 15.20 3.53
C VAL A 198 11.77 15.08 5.03
N TRP A 199 12.83 14.44 5.53
CA TRP A 199 13.12 14.41 6.94
C TRP A 199 13.55 15.82 7.38
N ASP A 200 12.73 16.45 8.19
CA ASP A 200 13.10 17.66 8.89
C ASP A 200 13.89 17.26 10.15
N ALA A 201 15.21 17.32 10.08
CA ALA A 201 16.09 16.91 11.18
C ALA A 201 15.85 17.70 12.50
N PRO A 202 15.61 19.02 12.46
CA PRO A 202 15.18 19.80 13.63
C PRO A 202 13.85 19.35 14.25
N THR A 203 12.79 19.16 13.45
CA THR A 203 11.45 18.84 13.99
C THR A 203 11.16 17.35 14.09
N ARG A 204 12.03 16.52 13.52
CA ARG A 204 11.89 15.05 13.40
C ARG A 204 10.58 14.62 12.74
N THR A 205 10.08 15.45 11.83
CA THR A 205 8.86 15.17 11.07
C THR A 205 9.20 14.88 9.60
N TYR A 206 8.36 14.07 8.97
CA TYR A 206 8.39 13.86 7.53
C TYR A 206 7.40 14.84 6.90
N ASP A 207 7.89 15.86 6.20
CA ASP A 207 7.02 16.67 5.33
C ASP A 207 6.77 15.86 4.05
N SER A 208 5.51 15.54 3.78
CA SER A 208 5.06 14.90 2.54
C SER A 208 5.16 15.82 1.31
N GLY A 209 5.72 17.02 1.48
CA GLY A 209 5.97 17.99 0.42
C GLY A 209 7.08 17.61 -0.56
N PRO A 210 7.12 18.29 -1.72
CA PRO A 210 8.12 18.06 -2.75
C PRO A 210 9.45 18.72 -2.35
N GLY A 211 10.13 18.16 -1.35
CA GLY A 211 11.18 18.91 -0.69
C GLY A 211 12.44 19.19 -1.52
N ILE A 212 12.69 18.45 -2.62
CA ILE A 212 13.67 18.87 -3.63
C ILE A 212 13.23 20.18 -4.28
N LEU A 213 11.99 20.24 -4.79
CA LEU A 213 11.49 21.45 -5.47
C LEU A 213 11.42 22.65 -4.51
N LEU A 214 11.02 22.46 -3.25
CA LEU A 214 11.03 23.54 -2.26
C LEU A 214 12.45 24.01 -1.92
N ALA A 215 13.42 23.07 -1.82
CA ALA A 215 14.82 23.43 -1.67
C ALA A 215 15.36 24.18 -2.89
N VAL A 216 14.96 23.79 -4.11
CA VAL A 216 15.29 24.52 -5.34
C VAL A 216 14.68 25.93 -5.32
N ALA A 217 13.45 26.10 -4.82
CA ALA A 217 12.84 27.42 -4.68
C ALA A 217 13.63 28.31 -3.71
N ALA A 218 14.14 27.73 -2.61
CA ALA A 218 15.05 28.44 -1.70
C ALA A 218 16.36 28.82 -2.39
N LEU A 219 16.96 27.93 -3.20
CA LEU A 219 18.17 28.23 -3.98
C LEU A 219 17.93 29.32 -5.05
N VAL A 220 16.73 29.41 -5.61
CA VAL A 220 16.30 30.53 -6.48
C VAL A 220 16.23 31.82 -5.67
N GLY A 221 15.65 31.78 -4.46
CA GLY A 221 15.62 32.92 -3.54
C GLY A 221 17.01 33.40 -3.09
N GLU A 222 17.97 32.49 -3.01
CA GLU A 222 19.39 32.76 -2.74
C GLU A 222 20.15 33.31 -3.96
N GLY A 223 19.54 33.30 -5.15
CA GLY A 223 20.16 33.75 -6.39
C GLY A 223 21.12 32.75 -7.06
N ARG A 224 21.13 31.47 -6.63
CA ARG A 224 21.95 30.42 -7.27
C ARG A 224 21.45 30.06 -8.67
N TYR A 225 20.13 30.18 -8.91
CA TYR A 225 19.51 29.92 -10.21
C TYR A 225 18.67 31.09 -10.72
N PRO A 226 18.70 31.39 -12.03
CA PRO A 226 17.83 32.40 -12.63
C PRO A 226 16.35 32.05 -12.45
N ARG A 227 15.60 32.98 -11.85
CA ARG A 227 14.20 32.80 -11.51
C ARG A 227 13.31 32.51 -12.71
N ASP A 228 13.46 33.26 -13.80
CA ASP A 228 12.70 33.04 -15.04
C ASP A 228 12.88 31.63 -15.59
N SER A 229 14.12 31.14 -15.64
CA SER A 229 14.41 29.79 -16.15
C SER A 229 13.77 28.69 -15.32
N MET A 230 13.74 28.83 -13.99
CA MET A 230 13.11 27.84 -13.10
C MET A 230 11.59 27.89 -13.18
N LEU A 231 11.00 29.07 -13.38
CA LEU A 231 9.57 29.22 -13.61
C LEU A 231 9.15 28.58 -14.95
N ASP A 232 9.92 28.79 -16.03
CA ASP A 232 9.66 28.16 -17.33
C ASP A 232 9.68 26.63 -17.23
N ARG A 233 10.73 26.06 -16.61
CA ARG A 233 10.82 24.61 -16.36
C ARG A 233 9.67 24.08 -15.51
N CYS A 234 9.20 24.85 -14.53
CA CYS A 234 8.04 24.50 -13.73
C CYS A 234 6.76 24.41 -14.59
N LEU A 235 6.53 25.39 -15.46
CA LEU A 235 5.34 25.44 -16.29
C LEU A 235 5.38 24.38 -17.41
N ASP A 236 6.55 24.15 -18.02
CA ASP A 236 6.77 23.06 -18.98
C ASP A 236 6.49 21.69 -18.35
N ALA A 237 6.95 21.47 -17.12
CA ALA A 237 6.67 20.24 -16.39
C ALA A 237 5.17 20.04 -16.11
N LEU A 238 4.44 21.13 -15.82
CA LEU A 238 2.98 21.11 -15.61
C LEU A 238 2.19 20.88 -16.90
N LEU A 239 2.69 21.36 -18.05
CA LEU A 239 2.08 21.12 -19.37
C LEU A 239 2.29 19.69 -19.87
N GLY A 240 3.39 19.03 -19.47
CA GLY A 240 3.81 17.71 -19.99
C GLY A 240 2.91 16.51 -19.65
N GLY A 241 1.75 16.70 -19.01
CA GLY A 241 0.77 15.62 -18.78
C GLY A 241 1.25 14.54 -17.79
N ARG A 242 1.78 14.95 -16.65
CA ARG A 242 2.42 14.06 -15.66
C ARG A 242 1.43 13.45 -14.65
N PRO A 243 1.80 12.35 -13.95
CA PRO A 243 0.98 11.77 -12.88
C PRO A 243 0.60 12.78 -11.78
N ASN A 244 -0.57 12.60 -11.16
CA ASN A 244 -1.14 13.54 -10.17
C ASN A 244 -0.16 13.95 -9.05
N ALA A 245 0.58 12.98 -8.48
CA ALA A 245 1.51 13.23 -7.38
C ALA A 245 2.67 14.17 -7.79
N VAL A 246 3.14 14.02 -9.03
CA VAL A 246 4.22 14.83 -9.60
C VAL A 246 3.75 16.25 -9.86
N SER A 247 2.57 16.40 -10.48
CA SER A 247 1.97 17.71 -10.77
C SER A 247 1.69 18.53 -9.51
N HIS A 248 1.25 17.90 -8.42
CA HIS A 248 1.06 18.59 -7.13
C HIS A 248 2.39 19.14 -6.57
N GLY A 249 3.49 18.44 -6.79
CA GLY A 249 4.83 18.90 -6.44
C GLY A 249 5.20 20.21 -7.15
N PHE A 250 4.96 20.27 -8.46
CA PHE A 250 5.22 21.47 -9.27
C PHE A 250 4.24 22.62 -8.96
N VAL A 251 2.99 22.35 -8.60
CA VAL A 251 2.07 23.41 -8.12
C VAL A 251 2.60 24.06 -6.83
N ARG A 252 3.09 23.26 -5.87
CA ARG A 252 3.71 23.80 -4.65
C ARG A 252 5.01 24.54 -4.94
N PHE A 253 5.80 24.07 -5.92
CA PHE A 253 7.00 24.78 -6.37
C PHE A 253 6.66 26.14 -6.96
N HIS A 254 5.65 26.20 -7.83
CA HIS A 254 5.12 27.44 -8.38
C HIS A 254 4.65 28.40 -7.28
N ASP A 255 3.85 27.93 -6.32
CA ASP A 255 3.41 28.74 -5.17
C ASP A 255 4.60 29.27 -4.35
N ALA A 256 5.65 28.45 -4.17
CA ALA A 256 6.87 28.85 -3.44
C ALA A 256 7.71 29.87 -4.20
N LEU A 257 7.74 29.81 -5.54
CA LEU A 257 8.33 30.85 -6.35
C LEU A 257 7.54 32.16 -6.23
N ALA A 258 6.21 32.09 -6.06
CA ALA A 258 5.31 33.25 -6.00
C ALA A 258 5.50 34.21 -7.18
N PRO A 259 5.15 33.83 -8.43
CA PRO A 259 5.35 34.66 -9.62
C PRO A 259 4.67 36.02 -9.50
N THR A 260 5.36 37.05 -9.97
CA THR A 260 4.90 38.44 -9.98
C THR A 260 3.97 38.71 -11.16
N GLY A 261 3.20 39.80 -11.10
CA GLY A 261 2.31 40.21 -12.21
C GLY A 261 2.99 40.25 -13.58
N PRO A 262 4.19 40.87 -13.73
CA PRO A 262 4.92 40.86 -14.99
C PRO A 262 5.36 39.46 -15.45
N GLU A 263 5.80 38.60 -14.54
CA GLU A 263 6.20 37.21 -14.84
C GLU A 263 4.99 36.38 -15.32
N ILE A 264 3.81 36.63 -14.73
CA ILE A 264 2.54 36.02 -15.14
C ILE A 264 2.10 36.53 -16.51
N ALA A 265 2.14 37.85 -16.73
CA ALA A 265 1.74 38.48 -17.98
C ALA A 265 2.56 38.00 -19.17
N ALA A 266 3.86 37.78 -18.98
CA ALA A 266 4.75 37.22 -20.00
C ALA A 266 4.38 35.76 -20.40
N ARG A 267 3.61 35.06 -19.56
CA ARG A 267 3.30 33.62 -19.68
C ARG A 267 1.79 33.34 -19.71
N THR A 268 0.96 34.36 -19.96
CA THR A 268 -0.51 34.27 -19.94
C THR A 268 -1.04 33.13 -20.80
N MET A 269 -0.50 32.94 -22.02
CA MET A 269 -0.91 31.86 -22.92
C MET A 269 -0.64 30.46 -22.35
N ILE A 270 0.46 30.29 -21.59
CA ILE A 270 0.78 29.02 -20.93
C ILE A 270 -0.23 28.74 -19.83
N TYR A 271 -0.58 29.73 -19.00
CA TYR A 271 -1.60 29.57 -17.97
C TYR A 271 -2.99 29.30 -18.55
N LEU A 272 -3.36 29.94 -19.66
CA LEU A 272 -4.62 29.65 -20.36
C LEU A 272 -4.67 28.20 -20.84
N LYS A 273 -3.56 27.69 -21.41
CA LYS A 273 -3.45 26.29 -21.81
C LYS A 273 -3.50 25.33 -20.62
N LEU A 274 -2.84 25.68 -19.51
CA LEU A 274 -2.93 24.89 -18.26
C LEU A 274 -4.35 24.86 -17.70
N LEU A 275 -5.10 25.95 -17.84
CA LEU A 275 -6.50 26.03 -17.41
C LEU A 275 -7.40 25.11 -18.24
N THR A 276 -7.18 25.01 -19.54
CA THR A 276 -8.02 24.19 -20.44
C THR A 276 -7.62 22.72 -20.45
N ASP A 277 -6.33 22.41 -20.52
CA ASP A 277 -5.82 21.09 -20.89
C ASP A 277 -5.28 20.29 -19.70
N ALA A 278 -4.84 20.95 -18.63
CA ALA A 278 -4.22 20.26 -17.51
C ALA A 278 -5.24 19.58 -16.58
N MET A 279 -4.74 18.73 -15.69
CA MET A 279 -5.54 18.09 -14.63
C MET A 279 -6.09 19.10 -13.61
N GLY A 280 -7.16 18.73 -12.90
CA GLY A 280 -7.97 19.65 -12.10
C GLY A 280 -7.22 20.50 -11.06
N SER A 281 -6.20 19.97 -10.38
CA SER A 281 -5.40 20.75 -9.41
C SER A 281 -4.55 21.83 -10.09
N VAL A 282 -3.93 21.50 -11.22
CA VAL A 282 -3.12 22.41 -12.03
C VAL A 282 -4.00 23.46 -12.70
N ALA A 283 -5.16 23.05 -13.23
CA ALA A 283 -6.15 23.96 -13.78
C ALA A 283 -6.70 24.94 -12.72
N THR A 284 -6.89 24.47 -11.48
CA THR A 284 -7.29 25.33 -10.35
C THR A 284 -6.23 26.37 -10.01
N MET A 285 -4.94 25.98 -9.99
CA MET A 285 -3.82 26.90 -9.81
C MET A 285 -3.80 27.95 -10.94
N ALA A 286 -3.88 27.51 -12.20
CA ALA A 286 -3.89 28.40 -13.35
C ALA A 286 -5.07 29.38 -13.32
N GLN A 287 -6.27 28.92 -12.96
CA GLN A 287 -7.45 29.77 -12.79
C GLN A 287 -7.24 30.86 -11.73
N LYS A 288 -6.58 30.53 -10.61
CA LYS A 288 -6.27 31.49 -9.54
C LYS A 288 -5.28 32.55 -10.02
N VAL A 289 -4.24 32.15 -10.74
CA VAL A 289 -3.22 33.05 -11.31
C VAL A 289 -3.84 33.99 -12.34
N LEU A 290 -4.65 33.45 -13.27
CA LEU A 290 -5.31 34.24 -14.31
C LEU A 290 -6.36 35.21 -13.75
N LYS A 291 -7.04 34.87 -12.66
CA LYS A 291 -7.94 35.80 -11.95
C LYS A 291 -7.21 37.02 -11.40
N THR A 292 -5.99 36.82 -10.88
CA THR A 292 -5.14 37.94 -10.43
C THR A 292 -4.70 38.78 -11.63
N ALA A 293 -4.27 38.14 -12.72
CA ALA A 293 -3.88 38.85 -13.95
C ALA A 293 -5.04 39.67 -14.57
N ASP A 294 -6.27 39.15 -14.54
CA ASP A 294 -7.49 39.86 -14.98
C ASP A 294 -7.85 41.05 -14.08
N ALA A 295 -7.61 40.95 -12.77
CA ALA A 295 -7.76 42.07 -11.86
C ALA A 295 -6.75 43.19 -12.15
N ASP A 296 -5.54 42.81 -12.55
CA ASP A 296 -4.43 43.72 -12.92
C ASP A 296 -4.51 44.22 -14.37
N GLY A 297 -5.51 43.77 -15.15
CA GLY A 297 -5.71 44.18 -16.55
C GLY A 297 -4.74 43.56 -17.56
N ALA A 298 -4.04 42.48 -17.18
CA ALA A 298 -3.06 41.78 -18.00
C ALA A 298 -3.63 40.60 -18.82
N LEU A 299 -4.95 40.36 -18.74
CA LEU A 299 -5.64 39.28 -19.45
C LEU A 299 -6.62 39.84 -20.50
N GLU A 300 -6.49 39.37 -21.73
CA GLU A 300 -7.42 39.71 -22.81
C GLU A 300 -8.77 38.98 -22.63
N LEU A 301 -9.87 39.71 -22.84
CA LEU A 301 -11.23 39.18 -22.69
C LEU A 301 -11.50 38.00 -23.62
N GLU A 302 -11.15 38.09 -24.90
CA GLU A 302 -11.41 37.03 -25.90
C GLU A 302 -10.74 35.72 -25.50
N SER A 303 -9.45 35.78 -25.19
CA SER A 303 -8.66 34.66 -24.69
C SER A 303 -9.25 34.00 -23.44
N LEU A 304 -9.83 34.80 -22.52
CA LEU A 304 -10.54 34.29 -21.34
C LEU A 304 -11.86 33.61 -21.71
N LEU A 305 -12.65 34.19 -22.61
CA LEU A 305 -13.94 33.63 -23.02
C LEU A 305 -13.76 32.32 -23.78
N ASP A 306 -12.74 32.21 -24.62
CA ASP A 306 -12.39 30.97 -25.32
C ASP A 306 -11.99 29.86 -24.35
N ALA A 307 -11.06 30.14 -23.43
CA ALA A 307 -10.68 29.17 -22.39
C ALA A 307 -11.88 28.77 -21.51
N SER A 308 -12.77 29.72 -21.20
CA SER A 308 -13.96 29.49 -20.38
C SER A 308 -14.93 28.48 -20.99
N ARG A 309 -15.11 28.46 -22.32
CA ARG A 309 -15.98 27.48 -23.01
C ARG A 309 -15.53 26.06 -22.70
N THR A 310 -14.22 25.81 -22.80
CA THR A 310 -13.64 24.51 -22.48
C THR A 310 -13.78 24.19 -20.99
N VAL A 311 -13.48 25.15 -20.10
CA VAL A 311 -13.53 24.94 -18.64
C VAL A 311 -14.93 24.59 -18.15
N LEU A 312 -15.98 25.22 -18.68
CA LEU A 312 -17.36 24.97 -18.26
C LEU A 312 -17.89 23.58 -18.66
N GLY A 313 -17.28 22.94 -19.65
CA GLY A 313 -17.58 21.56 -20.03
C GLY A 313 -16.82 20.49 -19.23
N ARG A 314 -15.89 20.88 -18.35
CA ARG A 314 -15.10 19.92 -17.57
C ARG A 314 -15.90 19.35 -16.40
N SER A 315 -15.54 18.16 -15.93
CA SER A 315 -16.27 17.45 -14.86
C SER A 315 -16.02 17.99 -13.44
N GLU A 316 -15.00 18.82 -13.22
CA GLU A 316 -14.62 19.29 -11.88
C GLU A 316 -15.53 20.41 -11.36
N LYS A 317 -16.55 20.05 -10.56
CA LYS A 317 -17.54 21.00 -10.01
C LYS A 317 -16.95 22.26 -9.35
N GLY A 318 -15.82 22.13 -8.65
CA GLY A 318 -15.17 23.25 -7.96
C GLY A 318 -14.61 24.28 -8.92
N LEU A 319 -13.96 23.81 -9.99
CA LEU A 319 -13.36 24.63 -11.04
C LEU A 319 -14.46 25.34 -11.85
N VAL A 320 -15.49 24.59 -12.27
CA VAL A 320 -16.65 25.11 -13.02
C VAL A 320 -17.39 26.18 -12.23
N LYS A 321 -17.71 25.89 -10.96
CA LYS A 321 -18.37 26.87 -10.07
C LYS A 321 -17.54 28.14 -9.92
N ALA A 322 -16.22 28.01 -9.74
CA ALA A 322 -15.33 29.14 -9.63
C ALA A 322 -15.17 29.93 -10.94
N GLN A 323 -15.35 29.28 -12.10
CA GLN A 323 -15.38 29.93 -13.42
C GLN A 323 -16.68 30.71 -13.62
N LEU A 324 -17.84 30.11 -13.30
CA LEU A 324 -19.14 30.79 -13.37
C LEU A 324 -19.17 32.05 -12.50
N ILE A 325 -18.66 31.98 -11.27
CA ILE A 325 -18.55 33.15 -10.38
C ILE A 325 -17.66 34.24 -10.99
N TRP A 326 -16.60 33.86 -11.71
CA TRP A 326 -15.71 34.81 -12.37
C TRP A 326 -16.40 35.51 -13.53
N LEU A 327 -17.07 34.75 -14.41
CA LEU A 327 -17.84 35.28 -15.53
C LEU A 327 -18.99 36.19 -15.08
N GLU A 328 -19.67 35.85 -13.98
CA GLU A 328 -20.70 36.70 -13.37
C GLU A 328 -20.14 38.07 -12.93
N LYS A 329 -18.95 38.07 -12.30
CA LYS A 329 -18.28 39.31 -11.90
C LYS A 329 -17.83 40.11 -13.12
N LEU A 330 -17.34 39.41 -14.16
CA LEU A 330 -16.91 40.01 -15.40
C LEU A 330 -18.07 40.68 -16.14
N ALA A 331 -19.24 40.04 -16.22
CA ALA A 331 -20.46 40.59 -16.82
C ALA A 331 -20.96 41.84 -16.09
N LYS A 332 -20.77 41.91 -14.76
CA LYS A 332 -21.06 43.14 -13.98
C LYS A 332 -20.06 44.27 -14.27
N ARG A 333 -18.78 43.95 -14.48
CA ARG A 333 -17.73 44.93 -14.80
C ARG A 333 -17.84 45.42 -16.25
N LEU A 334 -18.32 44.58 -17.17
CA LEU A 334 -18.45 44.85 -18.60
C LEU A 334 -19.90 44.62 -19.10
N PRO A 335 -20.88 45.46 -18.72
CA PRO A 335 -22.28 45.26 -19.09
C PRO A 335 -22.53 45.20 -20.60
N ALA A 336 -21.74 45.95 -21.38
CA ALA A 336 -21.82 45.98 -22.84
C ALA A 336 -21.46 44.64 -23.51
N ARG A 337 -20.75 43.74 -22.81
CA ARG A 337 -20.32 42.42 -23.29
C ARG A 337 -21.06 41.28 -22.57
N ALA A 338 -22.11 41.58 -21.79
CA ALA A 338 -22.82 40.59 -20.99
C ALA A 338 -23.53 39.51 -21.82
N ALA A 339 -24.01 39.84 -23.02
CA ALA A 339 -24.66 38.89 -23.93
C ALA A 339 -23.67 37.80 -24.40
N GLU A 340 -22.47 38.19 -24.79
CA GLU A 340 -21.42 37.27 -25.19
C GLU A 340 -20.94 36.39 -24.03
N ILE A 341 -20.86 36.95 -22.81
CA ILE A 341 -20.57 36.16 -21.60
C ILE A 341 -21.70 35.15 -21.32
N ALA A 342 -22.96 35.52 -21.58
CA ALA A 342 -24.10 34.62 -21.44
C ALA A 342 -24.04 33.45 -22.42
N GLU A 343 -23.60 33.66 -23.67
CA GLU A 343 -23.35 32.57 -24.63
C GLU A 343 -22.32 31.57 -24.09
N VAL A 344 -21.26 32.04 -23.41
CA VAL A 344 -20.28 31.14 -22.78
C VAL A 344 -20.90 30.36 -21.62
N VAL A 345 -21.66 31.03 -20.76
CA VAL A 345 -22.31 30.42 -19.58
C VAL A 345 -23.33 29.35 -19.99
N ALA A 346 -23.93 29.47 -21.17
CA ALA A 346 -24.85 28.47 -21.72
C ALA A 346 -24.25 27.05 -21.75
N VAL A 347 -22.93 26.90 -21.96
CA VAL A 347 -22.24 25.59 -21.94
C VAL A 347 -22.46 24.82 -20.64
N ALA A 348 -22.58 25.52 -19.50
CA ALA A 348 -22.75 24.88 -18.20
C ALA A 348 -24.19 24.41 -17.90
N THR A 349 -25.16 24.68 -18.79
CA THR A 349 -26.55 24.22 -18.60
C THR A 349 -26.73 22.72 -18.77
N ASP A 350 -25.79 22.05 -19.46
CA ASP A 350 -25.77 20.60 -19.67
C ASP A 350 -24.79 19.88 -18.71
N HIS A 351 -24.27 20.57 -17.68
CA HIS A 351 -23.27 20.00 -16.77
C HIS A 351 -23.88 18.93 -15.83
N PRO A 352 -23.19 17.82 -15.48
CA PRO A 352 -23.74 16.77 -14.62
C PRO A 352 -24.11 17.24 -13.19
N ASP A 353 -23.37 18.19 -12.63
CA ASP A 353 -23.65 18.79 -11.32
C ASP A 353 -24.87 19.73 -11.37
N VAL A 354 -25.90 19.42 -10.56
CA VAL A 354 -27.15 20.18 -10.45
C VAL A 354 -26.92 21.64 -10.04
N GLN A 355 -25.99 21.91 -9.11
CA GLN A 355 -25.76 23.28 -8.63
C GLN A 355 -25.10 24.16 -9.70
N ALA A 356 -24.22 23.58 -10.53
CA ALA A 356 -23.63 24.27 -11.67
C ALA A 356 -24.70 24.63 -12.72
N ARG A 357 -25.60 23.68 -13.05
CA ARG A 357 -26.72 23.92 -13.97
C ARG A 357 -27.68 24.99 -13.46
N ASP A 358 -28.12 24.91 -12.22
CA ASP A 358 -29.04 25.89 -11.63
C ASP A 358 -28.42 27.28 -11.61
N ARG A 359 -27.12 27.38 -11.32
CA ARG A 359 -26.40 28.65 -11.33
C ARG A 359 -26.28 29.23 -12.74
N ALA A 360 -25.95 28.41 -13.72
CA ALA A 360 -25.91 28.80 -15.12
C ALA A 360 -27.29 29.24 -15.61
N ALA A 361 -28.33 28.46 -15.35
CA ALA A 361 -29.71 28.77 -15.70
C ALA A 361 -30.23 30.04 -15.00
N ALA A 362 -29.85 30.29 -13.73
CA ALA A 362 -30.22 31.52 -13.04
C ALA A 362 -29.48 32.75 -13.58
N PHE A 363 -28.23 32.59 -14.02
CA PHE A 363 -27.50 33.65 -14.71
C PHE A 363 -28.12 33.93 -16.08
N LEU A 364 -28.40 32.89 -16.85
CA LEU A 364 -29.11 32.98 -18.12
C LEU A 364 -30.47 33.61 -17.91
N ALA A 365 -31.33 33.16 -17.01
CA ALA A 365 -32.65 33.80 -16.79
C ALA A 365 -32.59 35.33 -16.52
N ARG A 366 -31.46 35.84 -15.99
CA ARG A 366 -31.21 37.28 -15.81
C ARG A 366 -30.67 37.99 -17.06
N HIS A 367 -30.11 37.23 -18.01
CA HIS A 367 -29.36 37.67 -19.18
C HIS A 367 -29.73 36.94 -20.53
N GLY A 368 -30.76 36.07 -20.59
CA GLY A 368 -31.21 35.14 -21.68
C GLY A 368 -32.14 33.94 -21.26
N SER A 369 -33.28 33.71 -21.94
CA SER A 369 -34.42 32.84 -21.53
C SER A 369 -34.16 31.36 -21.17
N ALA A 370 -34.88 30.82 -20.16
CA ALA A 370 -34.84 29.42 -19.69
C ALA A 370 -36.24 28.75 -19.58
N PRO A 371 -36.36 27.41 -19.66
CA PRO A 371 -37.50 26.63 -19.15
C PRO A 371 -37.18 25.75 -17.91
N ASP A 372 -38.24 25.40 -17.18
CA ASP A 372 -38.32 24.84 -15.81
C ASP A 372 -38.61 23.31 -15.77
N PRO A 373 -38.09 22.53 -14.79
CA PRO A 373 -38.56 21.16 -14.56
C PRO A 373 -38.82 20.79 -13.08
N LEU A 374 -40.03 20.32 -12.75
CA LEU A 374 -40.28 19.45 -11.58
C LEU A 374 -41.47 18.48 -11.78
N GLY A 375 -41.21 17.20 -11.49
CA GLY A 375 -42.11 16.36 -10.67
C GLY A 375 -42.84 15.18 -11.32
N ALA A 376 -42.45 13.95 -10.97
CA ALA A 376 -43.33 12.77 -10.99
C ALA A 376 -43.03 11.87 -9.77
N ALA A 377 -44.09 11.42 -9.11
CA ALA A 377 -44.06 10.50 -7.96
C ALA A 377 -43.62 9.09 -8.40
N ARG A 378 -42.87 8.37 -7.55
CA ARG A 378 -42.35 7.02 -7.82
C ARG A 378 -42.99 5.97 -6.92
N ASP A 379 -43.21 4.80 -7.50
CA ASP A 379 -43.56 3.54 -6.82
C ASP A 379 -42.46 3.10 -5.86
N VAL A 380 -42.80 2.23 -4.89
CA VAL A 380 -41.81 1.64 -3.96
C VAL A 380 -40.86 0.73 -4.74
N GLU A 381 -39.56 1.05 -4.72
CA GLU A 381 -38.52 0.30 -5.42
C GLU A 381 -37.97 -0.81 -4.49
N PRO A 382 -37.98 -2.09 -4.91
CA PRO A 382 -37.37 -3.17 -4.14
C PRO A 382 -35.84 -3.12 -4.21
N ASP A 383 -35.17 -3.64 -3.18
CA ASP A 383 -33.72 -3.81 -3.19
C ASP A 383 -33.31 -4.87 -4.23
N LEU A 384 -32.39 -4.51 -5.13
CA LEU A 384 -31.79 -5.39 -6.14
C LEU A 384 -30.41 -5.87 -5.69
N LEU A 385 -30.36 -6.52 -4.53
CA LEU A 385 -29.12 -7.04 -3.95
C LEU A 385 -28.84 -8.47 -4.46
N PRO A 386 -27.57 -8.81 -4.74
CA PRO A 386 -27.19 -10.18 -5.03
C PRO A 386 -27.39 -11.03 -3.77
N GLY A 387 -28.18 -12.10 -3.86
CA GLY A 387 -28.30 -13.07 -2.76
C GLY A 387 -26.99 -13.86 -2.55
N GLN A 388 -26.96 -14.71 -1.53
CA GLN A 388 -25.81 -15.58 -1.29
C GLN A 388 -25.59 -16.54 -2.49
N VAL A 389 -24.53 -16.30 -3.26
CA VAL A 389 -24.12 -17.17 -4.36
C VAL A 389 -23.23 -18.29 -3.79
N ALA A 390 -23.55 -19.54 -4.10
CA ALA A 390 -22.68 -20.66 -3.75
C ALA A 390 -21.31 -20.48 -4.42
N ALA A 391 -20.23 -20.68 -3.67
CA ALA A 391 -18.89 -20.57 -4.21
C ALA A 391 -18.69 -21.61 -5.33
N ALA A 392 -18.13 -21.16 -6.45
CA ALA A 392 -17.82 -22.05 -7.57
C ALA A 392 -16.75 -23.09 -7.17
N ASP A 393 -16.78 -24.23 -7.85
CA ASP A 393 -15.75 -25.25 -7.70
C ASP A 393 -14.39 -24.73 -8.19
N MET A 394 -13.32 -25.24 -7.58
CA MET A 394 -11.97 -24.95 -8.04
C MET A 394 -11.77 -25.43 -9.49
N PRO A 395 -11.07 -24.65 -10.34
CA PRO A 395 -10.72 -25.10 -11.68
C PRO A 395 -9.89 -26.39 -11.67
N ASP A 396 -9.88 -27.07 -12.81
CA ASP A 396 -9.15 -28.33 -12.97
C ASP A 396 -7.68 -28.21 -12.54
N PRO A 397 -7.13 -29.26 -11.87
CA PRO A 397 -5.73 -29.27 -11.48
C PRO A 397 -4.80 -29.20 -12.70
N ILE A 398 -3.73 -28.41 -12.60
CA ILE A 398 -2.70 -28.28 -13.64
C ILE A 398 -2.10 -29.66 -13.98
N GLY A 399 -2.29 -30.12 -15.20
CA GLY A 399 -2.00 -31.50 -15.60
C GLY A 399 -0.54 -31.77 -15.94
N SER A 400 0.22 -30.73 -16.30
CA SER A 400 1.56 -30.89 -16.87
C SER A 400 2.59 -29.85 -16.37
N PRO A 401 3.90 -30.16 -16.45
CA PRO A 401 4.98 -29.20 -16.19
C PRO A 401 4.91 -27.93 -17.04
N ASP A 402 4.50 -28.03 -18.31
CA ASP A 402 4.44 -26.90 -19.23
C ASP A 402 3.29 -25.95 -18.87
N GLU A 403 2.11 -26.49 -18.59
CA GLU A 403 0.97 -25.72 -18.08
C GLU A 403 1.32 -25.03 -16.74
N LEU A 404 2.05 -25.71 -15.85
CA LEU A 404 2.55 -25.10 -14.62
C LEU A 404 3.51 -23.94 -14.90
N ALA A 405 4.39 -24.08 -15.89
CA ALA A 405 5.32 -23.02 -16.27
C ALA A 405 4.58 -21.79 -16.82
N GLU A 406 3.50 -21.98 -17.58
CA GLU A 406 2.62 -20.90 -18.06
C GLU A 406 1.93 -20.17 -16.91
N GLU A 407 1.33 -20.89 -15.97
CA GLU A 407 0.68 -20.31 -14.78
C GLU A 407 1.67 -19.54 -13.90
N VAL A 408 2.89 -20.05 -13.72
CA VAL A 408 3.96 -19.35 -12.99
C VAL A 408 4.42 -18.09 -13.73
N ALA A 409 4.46 -18.11 -15.06
CA ALA A 409 4.79 -16.93 -15.86
C ALA A 409 3.71 -15.84 -15.72
N ALA A 410 2.44 -16.23 -15.66
CA ALA A 410 1.31 -15.33 -15.46
C ALA A 410 1.30 -14.69 -14.06
N LEU A 411 1.70 -15.44 -13.02
CA LEU A 411 1.77 -14.96 -11.64
C LEU A 411 2.69 -13.73 -11.49
N GLY A 412 3.77 -13.63 -12.30
CA GLY A 412 4.67 -12.48 -12.30
C GLY A 412 4.09 -11.19 -12.86
N GLN A 413 2.97 -11.27 -13.58
CA GLN A 413 2.33 -10.14 -14.27
C GLN A 413 1.01 -9.67 -13.62
N ALA A 414 0.49 -10.44 -12.65
CA ALA A 414 -0.83 -10.22 -12.05
C ALA A 414 -0.75 -9.99 -10.53
N ALA A 415 -1.83 -9.44 -9.95
CA ALA A 415 -1.99 -9.38 -8.50
C ALA A 415 -2.15 -10.80 -7.92
N TRP A 416 -1.56 -11.03 -6.75
CA TRP A 416 -1.68 -12.30 -6.04
C TRP A 416 -3.14 -12.60 -5.69
N ASN A 417 -3.59 -13.79 -6.05
CA ASN A 417 -4.94 -14.30 -5.84
C ASN A 417 -4.90 -15.78 -5.44
N MET A 418 -5.91 -16.23 -4.69
CA MET A 418 -5.93 -17.56 -4.08
C MET A 418 -5.85 -18.69 -5.11
N VAL A 419 -6.70 -18.63 -6.14
CA VAL A 419 -6.93 -19.74 -7.08
C VAL A 419 -5.64 -20.20 -7.77
N PRO A 420 -4.89 -19.35 -8.50
CA PRO A 420 -3.68 -19.83 -9.18
C PRO A 420 -2.59 -20.16 -8.17
N VAL A 421 -2.48 -19.48 -7.02
CA VAL A 421 -1.49 -19.82 -5.99
C VAL A 421 -1.70 -21.24 -5.46
N GLU A 422 -2.94 -21.62 -5.12
CA GLU A 422 -3.23 -22.98 -4.64
C GLU A 422 -3.10 -24.03 -5.76
N ARG A 423 -3.50 -23.71 -7.00
CA ARG A 423 -3.30 -24.61 -8.17
C ARG A 423 -1.82 -24.85 -8.42
N ILE A 424 -1.00 -23.79 -8.41
CA ILE A 424 0.46 -23.86 -8.56
C ILE A 424 1.09 -24.68 -7.44
N LEU A 425 0.74 -24.44 -6.17
CA LEU A 425 1.28 -25.20 -5.03
C LEU A 425 0.95 -26.69 -5.13
N ALA A 426 -0.32 -27.03 -5.42
CA ALA A 426 -0.76 -28.41 -5.56
C ALA A 426 -0.07 -29.12 -6.73
N ALA A 427 0.09 -28.44 -7.87
CA ALA A 427 0.76 -28.97 -9.04
C ALA A 427 2.25 -29.15 -8.81
N LEU A 428 2.91 -28.18 -8.17
CA LEU A 428 4.34 -28.23 -7.87
C LEU A 428 4.68 -29.47 -7.04
N VAL A 429 3.93 -29.74 -5.97
CA VAL A 429 4.15 -30.91 -5.10
C VAL A 429 3.91 -32.21 -5.86
N ARG A 430 2.75 -32.33 -6.54
CA ARG A 430 2.40 -33.54 -7.29
C ARG A 430 3.37 -33.86 -8.43
N LEU A 431 3.71 -32.86 -9.24
CA LEU A 431 4.61 -33.02 -10.39
C LEU A 431 6.05 -33.25 -9.92
N HIS A 432 6.48 -32.65 -8.80
CA HIS A 432 7.80 -32.93 -8.24
C HIS A 432 7.92 -34.38 -7.74
N ALA A 433 6.87 -34.92 -7.11
CA ALA A 433 6.84 -36.30 -6.66
C ALA A 433 6.82 -37.32 -7.83
N THR A 434 6.29 -36.92 -8.98
CA THR A 434 6.12 -37.80 -10.15
C THR A 434 7.30 -37.74 -11.11
N ASP A 435 7.68 -36.53 -11.55
CA ASP A 435 8.78 -36.29 -12.49
C ASP A 435 9.48 -34.94 -12.20
N PRO A 436 10.44 -34.92 -11.25
CA PRO A 436 11.17 -33.70 -10.89
C PRO A 436 12.11 -33.23 -12.01
N HIS A 437 12.45 -34.07 -12.98
CA HIS A 437 13.35 -33.69 -14.08
C HIS A 437 12.60 -32.87 -15.13
N SER A 438 11.44 -33.34 -15.60
CA SER A 438 10.61 -32.60 -16.55
C SER A 438 10.07 -31.31 -15.93
N LEU A 439 9.68 -31.34 -14.65
CA LEU A 439 9.31 -30.14 -13.91
C LEU A 439 10.42 -29.08 -13.92
N ARG A 440 11.66 -29.49 -13.66
CA ARG A 440 12.82 -28.58 -13.66
C ARG A 440 13.08 -28.00 -15.05
N ALA A 441 12.98 -28.82 -16.09
CA ALA A 441 13.18 -28.38 -17.47
C ALA A 441 12.16 -27.31 -17.89
N ALA A 442 10.88 -27.51 -17.55
CA ALA A 442 9.79 -26.58 -17.87
C ALA A 442 9.88 -25.26 -17.09
N LEU A 443 10.21 -25.30 -15.78
CA LEU A 443 10.28 -24.11 -14.93
C LEU A 443 11.55 -23.26 -15.15
N ALA A 444 12.67 -23.86 -15.58
CA ALA A 444 13.95 -23.16 -15.74
C ALA A 444 13.91 -21.89 -16.61
N PRO A 445 13.33 -21.89 -17.84
CA PRO A 445 13.27 -20.71 -18.71
C PRO A 445 12.30 -19.62 -18.23
N VAL A 446 11.27 -20.00 -17.47
CA VAL A 446 10.34 -19.04 -16.86
C VAL A 446 11.02 -18.36 -15.68
N MET A 447 11.70 -19.11 -14.83
CA MET A 447 12.34 -18.55 -13.64
C MET A 447 13.48 -17.59 -13.93
N GLN A 448 14.15 -17.69 -15.08
CA GLN A 448 15.10 -16.65 -15.52
C GLN A 448 14.43 -15.28 -15.80
N ARG A 449 13.13 -15.26 -16.10
CA ARG A 449 12.36 -14.05 -16.42
C ARG A 449 11.67 -13.44 -15.20
N VAL A 450 11.24 -14.27 -14.25
CA VAL A 450 10.40 -13.84 -13.10
C VAL A 450 11.19 -13.68 -11.79
N ASP A 451 12.48 -14.06 -11.74
CA ASP A 451 13.33 -14.01 -10.52
C ASP A 451 13.31 -12.63 -9.83
N GLY A 452 13.49 -11.56 -10.62
CA GLY A 452 13.44 -10.18 -10.10
C GLY A 452 12.05 -9.70 -9.67
N GLN A 453 10.98 -10.33 -10.17
CA GLN A 453 9.58 -10.00 -9.82
C GLN A 453 9.08 -10.76 -8.59
N LEU A 454 9.68 -11.93 -8.30
CA LEU A 454 9.43 -12.69 -7.06
C LEU A 454 10.21 -12.14 -5.85
N GLY A 455 11.00 -11.08 -6.03
CA GLY A 455 11.47 -10.20 -4.95
C GLY A 455 12.83 -10.55 -4.36
N THR A 456 13.81 -10.97 -5.17
CA THR A 456 15.19 -11.21 -4.72
C THR A 456 15.97 -9.94 -4.37
N ASP A 457 15.56 -8.77 -4.88
CA ASP A 457 16.46 -7.60 -5.00
C ASP A 457 16.05 -6.38 -4.15
N TRP A 458 15.82 -6.53 -2.84
CA TRP A 458 15.79 -5.51 -1.75
C TRP A 458 14.49 -5.43 -0.92
N TRP A 459 14.65 -5.42 0.42
CA TRP A 459 13.67 -5.17 1.52
C TRP A 459 12.20 -5.54 1.28
N SER A 460 11.92 -6.55 0.46
CA SER A 460 10.62 -7.18 0.37
C SER A 460 10.40 -8.04 1.61
N SER A 461 9.16 -8.09 2.11
CA SER A 461 8.75 -8.83 3.31
C SER A 461 9.27 -10.28 3.30
N GLU A 462 9.36 -10.90 4.48
CA GLU A 462 9.71 -12.34 4.68
C GLU A 462 8.95 -13.29 3.73
N ALA A 463 7.78 -12.85 3.26
CA ALA A 463 6.90 -13.43 2.25
C ALA A 463 7.49 -13.63 0.86
N HIS A 464 8.01 -12.57 0.24
CA HIS A 464 8.53 -12.63 -1.13
C HIS A 464 9.73 -13.57 -1.24
N ARG A 465 10.57 -13.59 -0.19
CA ARG A 465 11.67 -14.54 -0.06
C ARG A 465 11.22 -16.01 -0.07
N SER A 466 10.04 -16.32 0.47
CA SER A 466 9.54 -17.70 0.56
C SER A 466 8.92 -18.21 -0.74
N ALA A 467 8.25 -17.34 -1.51
CA ALA A 467 7.77 -17.69 -2.86
C ALA A 467 8.92 -17.95 -3.84
N ALA A 468 9.97 -17.11 -3.83
CA ALA A 468 11.17 -17.35 -4.63
C ALA A 468 11.91 -18.62 -4.19
N ALA A 469 11.99 -18.89 -2.89
CA ALA A 469 12.59 -20.11 -2.34
C ALA A 469 11.86 -21.39 -2.77
N LEU A 470 10.53 -21.34 -2.94
CA LEU A 470 9.71 -22.48 -3.35
C LEU A 470 10.10 -22.98 -4.73
N PHE A 471 10.16 -22.08 -5.71
CA PHE A 471 10.55 -22.44 -7.07
C PHE A 471 12.05 -22.76 -7.18
N THR A 472 12.88 -22.14 -6.34
CA THR A 472 14.31 -22.47 -6.24
C THR A 472 14.52 -23.89 -5.74
N ALA A 473 13.77 -24.33 -4.73
CA ALA A 473 13.78 -25.70 -4.21
C ALA A 473 13.32 -26.69 -5.29
N ALA A 474 12.21 -26.41 -5.98
CA ALA A 474 11.71 -27.24 -7.08
C ALA A 474 12.72 -27.37 -8.24
N LEU A 475 13.44 -26.29 -8.55
CA LEU A 475 14.48 -26.28 -9.58
C LEU A 475 15.80 -26.93 -9.13
N ASN A 476 15.97 -27.24 -7.84
CA ASN A 476 17.21 -27.77 -7.25
C ASN A 476 18.46 -26.92 -7.59
N LYS A 477 18.29 -25.59 -7.70
CA LYS A 477 19.39 -24.66 -8.00
C LYS A 477 20.21 -24.40 -6.73
N GLY A 478 21.40 -25.01 -6.62
CA GLY A 478 22.34 -24.79 -5.51
C GLY A 478 22.86 -23.35 -5.35
N SER A 479 22.62 -22.47 -6.33
CA SER A 479 23.09 -21.09 -6.35
C SER A 479 22.13 -20.15 -5.59
N GLY A 480 22.42 -19.90 -4.30
CA GLY A 480 21.79 -18.83 -3.50
C GLY A 480 20.86 -19.23 -2.36
N LEU A 481 20.67 -20.55 -2.17
CA LEU A 481 19.84 -21.17 -1.13
C LEU A 481 20.24 -20.98 0.35
N PRO A 482 21.50 -20.70 0.77
CA PRO A 482 21.84 -20.82 2.19
C PRO A 482 21.04 -19.90 3.11
N PHE A 483 20.77 -18.65 2.68
CA PHE A 483 20.04 -17.70 3.51
C PHE A 483 18.53 -17.98 3.51
N THR A 484 17.92 -18.23 2.35
CA THR A 484 16.48 -18.50 2.21
C THR A 484 16.07 -19.85 2.78
N LEU A 485 16.89 -20.89 2.63
CA LEU A 485 16.65 -22.20 3.24
C LEU A 485 16.95 -22.17 4.74
N ALA A 486 17.98 -21.46 5.21
CA ALA A 486 18.20 -21.24 6.64
C ALA A 486 17.06 -20.45 7.28
N GLU A 487 16.51 -19.47 6.58
CA GLU A 487 15.36 -18.69 7.01
C GLU A 487 14.08 -19.53 7.03
N ALA A 488 13.78 -20.28 5.97
CA ALA A 488 12.66 -21.22 5.95
C ALA A 488 12.80 -22.28 7.06
N THR A 489 14.02 -22.79 7.27
CA THR A 489 14.33 -23.72 8.37
C THR A 489 14.18 -23.05 9.73
N ARG A 490 14.57 -21.78 9.89
CA ARG A 490 14.36 -20.99 11.11
C ARG A 490 12.87 -20.80 11.38
N VAL A 491 12.09 -20.47 10.37
CA VAL A 491 10.62 -20.31 10.45
C VAL A 491 9.95 -21.64 10.82
N LEU A 492 10.39 -22.76 10.24
CA LEU A 492 9.87 -24.09 10.57
C LEU A 492 10.25 -24.56 11.98
N ARG A 493 11.48 -24.27 12.44
CA ARG A 493 11.99 -24.63 13.77
C ARG A 493 11.48 -23.72 14.88
N GLY A 494 11.10 -22.48 14.56
CA GLY A 494 10.53 -21.55 15.53
C GLY A 494 9.20 -22.06 16.09
N THR A 495 8.88 -21.71 17.34
CA THR A 495 7.53 -21.92 17.84
C THR A 495 6.56 -21.00 17.08
N PRO A 496 5.25 -21.32 16.98
CA PRO A 496 4.27 -20.41 16.38
C PRO A 496 4.29 -18.98 16.97
N ALA A 497 4.72 -18.83 18.23
CA ALA A 497 4.92 -17.55 18.91
C ALA A 497 6.21 -16.81 18.51
N ASP A 498 7.19 -17.49 17.90
CA ASP A 498 8.50 -16.95 17.49
C ASP A 498 8.50 -16.35 16.07
N ILE A 499 7.41 -16.47 15.31
CA ILE A 499 7.25 -15.71 14.06
C ILE A 499 7.08 -14.25 14.46
N ARG A 500 8.21 -13.55 14.58
CA ARG A 500 8.31 -12.15 15.01
C ARG A 500 7.72 -11.21 13.96
N VAL A 501 6.41 -11.27 13.77
CA VAL A 501 5.66 -10.15 13.22
C VAL A 501 5.08 -9.42 14.43
N GLY A 502 5.56 -8.21 14.71
CA GLY A 502 5.11 -7.42 15.86
C GLY A 502 3.61 -7.07 15.89
N ASN A 503 2.82 -7.61 14.94
CA ASN A 503 1.40 -7.41 14.80
C ASN A 503 0.66 -8.77 14.84
N PRO A 504 -0.15 -9.06 15.87
CA PRO A 504 -0.93 -10.30 16.02
C PRO A 504 -1.98 -10.53 14.93
N TYR A 505 -2.35 -9.52 14.13
CA TYR A 505 -3.24 -9.70 12.98
C TYR A 505 -2.54 -10.26 11.74
N MET A 506 -1.21 -10.39 11.77
CA MET A 506 -0.44 -11.10 10.75
C MET A 506 -0.36 -12.62 11.04
N LYS A 507 -1.17 -13.15 11.95
CA LYS A 507 -1.26 -14.60 12.21
C LYS A 507 -1.64 -15.39 10.96
N LEU A 508 -2.60 -14.89 10.17
CA LEU A 508 -3.00 -15.51 8.89
C LEU A 508 -1.83 -15.53 7.90
N HIS A 509 -1.08 -14.43 7.84
CA HIS A 509 0.16 -14.38 7.08
C HIS A 509 1.15 -15.44 7.57
N GLY A 510 1.37 -15.57 8.88
CA GLY A 510 2.24 -16.60 9.48
C GLY A 510 1.86 -18.04 9.11
N VAL A 511 0.57 -18.36 8.98
CA VAL A 511 0.11 -19.68 8.50
C VAL A 511 0.54 -19.92 7.05
N LEU A 512 0.29 -18.96 6.15
CA LEU A 512 0.74 -19.03 4.76
C LEU A 512 2.26 -19.21 4.67
N MET A 513 3.00 -18.43 5.46
CA MET A 513 4.46 -18.47 5.50
C MET A 513 5.01 -19.80 6.00
N THR A 514 4.45 -20.35 7.07
CA THR A 514 4.89 -21.64 7.60
C THR A 514 4.53 -22.80 6.69
N ARG A 515 3.39 -22.74 6.00
CA ARG A 515 3.01 -23.73 4.98
C ARG A 515 3.96 -23.65 3.79
N LEU A 516 4.24 -22.47 3.24
CA LEU A 516 5.20 -22.30 2.15
C LEU A 516 6.59 -22.79 2.54
N ALA A 517 7.06 -22.46 3.75
CA ALA A 517 8.34 -22.95 4.26
C ALA A 517 8.37 -24.49 4.38
N GLU A 518 7.25 -25.12 4.79
CA GLU A 518 7.13 -26.58 4.83
C GLU A 518 7.26 -27.18 3.44
N VAL A 519 6.60 -26.61 2.42
CA VAL A 519 6.75 -27.04 1.04
C VAL A 519 8.19 -26.87 0.59
N VAL A 520 8.79 -25.68 0.75
CA VAL A 520 10.18 -25.39 0.35
C VAL A 520 11.17 -26.42 0.90
N VAL A 521 11.07 -26.74 2.19
CA VAL A 521 12.00 -27.64 2.85
C VAL A 521 11.70 -29.10 2.51
N ARG A 522 10.44 -29.52 2.57
CA ARG A 522 10.08 -30.94 2.44
C ARG A 522 10.01 -31.43 1.01
N LEU A 523 9.85 -30.54 0.02
CA LEU A 523 9.82 -30.93 -1.39
C LEU A 523 11.06 -31.76 -1.78
N SER A 524 12.24 -31.37 -1.31
CA SER A 524 13.51 -32.06 -1.64
C SER A 524 13.92 -33.13 -0.62
N THR A 525 13.32 -33.16 0.58
CA THR A 525 13.73 -34.10 1.65
C THR A 525 12.74 -35.24 1.88
N GLU A 526 11.44 -34.94 1.83
CA GLU A 526 10.35 -35.85 2.19
C GLU A 526 9.12 -35.57 1.29
N PRO A 527 9.24 -35.79 -0.05
CA PRO A 527 8.17 -35.47 -0.99
C PRO A 527 6.91 -36.31 -0.73
N VAL A 528 5.74 -35.69 -0.86
CA VAL A 528 4.42 -36.35 -0.80
C VAL A 528 3.73 -36.25 -2.16
N PRO A 529 2.86 -37.20 -2.53
CA PRO A 529 2.24 -37.21 -3.85
C PRO A 529 1.17 -36.14 -4.05
N ALA A 530 0.63 -35.56 -2.96
CA ALA A 530 -0.39 -34.51 -3.01
C ALA A 530 -0.43 -33.70 -1.72
N LEU A 531 -0.91 -32.45 -1.82
CA LEU A 531 -1.35 -31.66 -0.67
C LEU A 531 -2.80 -32.01 -0.33
N VAL A 532 -3.12 -32.06 0.96
CA VAL A 532 -4.48 -32.30 1.47
C VAL A 532 -5.26 -31.00 1.67
N ALA A 533 -4.58 -29.86 1.74
CA ALA A 533 -5.21 -28.55 1.95
C ALA A 533 -5.73 -27.86 0.68
N THR A 534 -5.52 -28.41 -0.51
CA THR A 534 -5.99 -27.77 -1.76
C THR A 534 -7.51 -27.52 -1.69
N PRO A 535 -8.00 -26.29 -1.84
CA PRO A 535 -9.43 -26.01 -1.73
C PRO A 535 -10.26 -26.84 -2.73
N THR A 536 -11.53 -27.09 -2.40
CA THR A 536 -12.52 -27.60 -3.38
C THR A 536 -13.30 -26.46 -4.02
N GLN A 537 -13.36 -25.29 -3.36
CA GLN A 537 -14.08 -24.10 -3.83
C GLN A 537 -13.17 -22.87 -3.95
N VAL A 538 -13.54 -21.95 -4.85
CA VAL A 538 -12.77 -20.73 -5.17
C VAL A 538 -12.71 -19.71 -4.02
N ASN A 539 -13.50 -19.86 -2.97
CA ASN A 539 -13.39 -19.05 -1.75
C ASN A 539 -12.40 -19.62 -0.73
N GLY A 540 -11.82 -20.80 -1.00
CA GLY A 540 -10.85 -21.47 -0.16
C GLY A 540 -11.40 -22.60 0.69
N LEU A 541 -12.72 -22.84 0.71
CA LEU A 541 -13.32 -23.95 1.46
C LEU A 541 -12.89 -25.32 0.91
N ILE A 542 -12.89 -26.31 1.80
CA ILE A 542 -12.76 -27.72 1.48
C ILE A 542 -14.05 -28.44 1.87
N ASP A 543 -14.62 -29.18 0.93
CA ASP A 543 -15.69 -30.14 1.20
C ASP A 543 -15.20 -31.18 2.22
N PRO A 544 -15.87 -31.32 3.38
CA PRO A 544 -15.51 -32.31 4.39
C PRO A 544 -15.33 -33.73 3.83
N ALA A 545 -16.17 -34.16 2.90
CA ALA A 545 -16.08 -35.48 2.29
C ALA A 545 -14.81 -35.63 1.45
N ALA A 546 -14.44 -34.60 0.69
CA ALA A 546 -13.21 -34.57 -0.10
C ALA A 546 -11.95 -34.62 0.79
N LEU A 547 -11.96 -33.96 1.96
CA LEU A 547 -10.85 -34.07 2.90
C LEU A 547 -10.71 -35.50 3.45
N VAL A 548 -11.83 -36.11 3.86
CA VAL A 548 -11.84 -37.50 4.34
C VAL A 548 -11.31 -38.45 3.27
N GLU A 549 -11.72 -38.29 2.02
CA GLU A 549 -11.22 -39.10 0.89
C GLU A 549 -9.71 -38.94 0.69
N ARG A 550 -9.19 -37.71 0.75
CA ARG A 550 -7.75 -37.44 0.62
C ARG A 550 -6.94 -38.10 1.74
N LEU A 551 -7.43 -38.07 2.98
CA LEU A 551 -6.79 -38.76 4.11
C LEU A 551 -6.90 -40.28 4.00
N ALA A 552 -8.04 -40.80 3.55
CA ALA A 552 -8.22 -42.23 3.27
C ALA A 552 -7.28 -42.71 2.17
N ARG A 553 -7.04 -41.89 1.14
CA ARG A 553 -6.06 -42.17 0.10
C ARG A 553 -4.64 -42.20 0.66
N ALA A 554 -4.27 -41.22 1.49
CA ALA A 554 -2.96 -41.18 2.14
C ALA A 554 -2.69 -42.45 2.97
N GLU A 555 -3.67 -42.90 3.75
CA GLU A 555 -3.59 -44.13 4.53
C GLU A 555 -3.46 -45.39 3.67
N ARG A 556 -4.23 -45.48 2.56
CA ARG A 556 -4.14 -46.61 1.63
C ARG A 556 -2.82 -46.68 0.88
N GLU A 557 -2.27 -45.53 0.51
CA GLU A 557 -1.00 -45.41 -0.23
C GLU A 557 0.23 -45.37 0.68
N GLY A 558 0.05 -45.27 2.00
CA GLY A 558 1.13 -45.39 2.99
C GLY A 558 2.02 -44.14 3.15
N TRP A 559 1.50 -42.94 2.86
CA TRP A 559 2.21 -41.68 3.09
C TRP A 559 1.47 -40.81 4.11
N GLU A 560 2.21 -40.01 4.88
CA GLU A 560 1.62 -39.11 5.88
C GLU A 560 1.58 -37.67 5.34
N PRO A 561 0.41 -37.00 5.36
CA PRO A 561 0.30 -35.59 5.03
C PRO A 561 1.25 -34.72 5.86
N TRP A 562 1.82 -33.68 5.23
CA TRP A 562 2.64 -32.73 5.95
C TRP A 562 1.82 -31.93 6.98
N ARG A 563 2.43 -31.62 8.12
CA ARG A 563 1.71 -31.13 9.31
C ARG A 563 1.12 -29.73 9.14
N ARG A 564 1.82 -28.80 8.48
CA ARG A 564 1.29 -27.45 8.24
C ARG A 564 0.27 -27.45 7.13
N ASP A 565 0.44 -28.30 6.11
CA ASP A 565 -0.59 -28.52 5.10
C ASP A 565 -1.88 -29.11 5.70
N LEU A 566 -1.81 -30.20 6.47
CA LEU A 566 -2.98 -30.78 7.15
C LEU A 566 -3.74 -29.74 7.98
N ARG A 567 -3.04 -28.87 8.72
CA ARG A 567 -3.68 -27.80 9.50
C ARG A 567 -4.39 -26.78 8.64
N GLN A 568 -3.77 -26.36 7.54
CA GLN A 568 -4.43 -25.50 6.58
C GLN A 568 -5.71 -26.15 6.04
N ALA A 569 -5.71 -27.48 5.85
CA ALA A 569 -6.92 -28.21 5.46
C ALA A 569 -8.02 -28.15 6.52
N LEU A 570 -7.67 -28.33 7.81
CA LEU A 570 -8.62 -28.24 8.92
C LEU A 570 -9.25 -26.85 9.06
N TYR A 571 -8.47 -25.78 8.88
CA TYR A 571 -8.98 -24.39 8.90
C TYR A 571 -9.90 -24.03 7.72
N ARG A 572 -9.85 -24.82 6.63
CA ARG A 572 -10.67 -24.63 5.42
C ARG A 572 -11.99 -25.39 5.46
N LEU A 573 -12.27 -26.15 6.52
CA LEU A 573 -13.57 -26.80 6.68
C LEU A 573 -14.66 -25.77 7.03
N PRO A 574 -15.91 -25.98 6.59
CA PRO A 574 -17.03 -25.13 6.99
C PRO A 574 -17.27 -25.21 8.50
N LEU A 575 -17.93 -24.17 9.06
CA LEU A 575 -18.26 -24.15 10.50
C LEU A 575 -19.29 -25.22 10.88
N ASP A 576 -20.20 -25.55 9.95
CA ASP A 576 -21.20 -26.59 10.09
C ASP A 576 -20.81 -27.75 9.18
N VAL A 577 -20.24 -28.80 9.79
CA VAL A 577 -19.90 -30.05 9.12
C VAL A 577 -20.99 -31.06 9.44
N ASP A 578 -21.49 -31.75 8.41
CA ASP A 578 -22.49 -32.80 8.62
C ASP A 578 -21.95 -33.96 9.46
N GLY A 579 -22.86 -34.76 10.01
CA GLY A 579 -22.47 -35.93 10.80
C GLY A 579 -21.86 -37.06 9.96
N ASP A 580 -21.94 -37.01 8.63
CA ASP A 580 -21.54 -38.08 7.72
C ASP A 580 -20.03 -38.07 7.53
N ALA A 581 -19.45 -36.89 7.31
CA ALA A 581 -18.01 -36.68 7.25
C ALA A 581 -17.32 -37.11 8.55
N LEU A 582 -17.89 -36.79 9.72
CA LEU A 582 -17.37 -37.26 11.01
C LEU A 582 -17.45 -38.79 11.15
N ARG A 583 -18.55 -39.41 10.72
CA ARG A 583 -18.68 -40.88 10.73
C ARG A 583 -17.63 -41.55 9.84
N GLN A 584 -17.38 -41.00 8.65
CA GLN A 584 -16.36 -41.52 7.74
C GLN A 584 -14.95 -41.28 8.28
N ALA A 585 -14.65 -40.09 8.84
CA ALA A 585 -13.36 -39.77 9.44
C ALA A 585 -12.98 -40.75 10.57
N ARG A 586 -13.95 -41.21 11.38
CA ARG A 586 -13.74 -42.21 12.45
C ARG A 586 -13.30 -43.59 11.95
N THR A 587 -13.40 -43.86 10.64
CA THR A 587 -12.91 -45.13 10.06
C THR A 587 -11.40 -45.11 9.79
N LEU A 588 -10.78 -43.92 9.75
CA LEU A 588 -9.35 -43.73 9.51
C LEU A 588 -8.53 -44.12 10.75
N ARG A 589 -7.39 -44.77 10.55
CA ARG A 589 -6.48 -45.22 11.62
C ARG A 589 -5.18 -44.43 11.67
N SER A 590 -4.88 -43.68 10.61
CA SER A 590 -3.74 -42.76 10.49
C SER A 590 -3.74 -41.65 11.55
N GLU A 591 -2.58 -41.05 11.80
CA GLU A 591 -2.45 -39.92 12.71
C GLU A 591 -3.26 -38.71 12.20
N SER A 592 -3.13 -38.41 10.91
CA SER A 592 -3.95 -37.37 10.26
C SER A 592 -5.46 -37.59 10.38
N GLY A 593 -5.93 -38.85 10.27
CA GLY A 593 -7.33 -39.19 10.48
C GLY A 593 -7.81 -38.92 11.90
N ARG A 594 -7.01 -39.28 12.92
CA ARG A 594 -7.31 -38.96 14.32
C ARG A 594 -7.36 -37.46 14.59
N MET A 595 -6.45 -36.69 14.00
CA MET A 595 -6.46 -35.23 14.11
C MET A 595 -7.73 -34.60 13.51
N LEU A 596 -8.23 -35.13 12.38
CA LEU A 596 -9.50 -34.67 11.80
C LEU A 596 -10.69 -34.95 12.72
N VAL A 597 -10.77 -36.16 13.29
CA VAL A 597 -11.84 -36.52 14.23
C VAL A 597 -11.81 -35.61 15.46
N GLU A 598 -10.64 -35.44 16.07
CA GLU A 598 -10.48 -34.58 17.25
C GLU A 598 -10.84 -33.11 16.93
N TRP A 599 -10.48 -32.61 15.73
CA TRP A 599 -10.85 -31.27 15.28
C TRP A 599 -12.37 -31.09 15.14
N LEU A 600 -13.04 -32.04 14.48
CA LEU A 600 -14.49 -31.99 14.28
C LEU A 600 -15.25 -32.13 15.62
N GLU A 601 -14.82 -33.02 16.50
CA GLU A 601 -15.42 -33.20 17.83
C GLU A 601 -15.21 -31.98 18.74
N ALA A 602 -14.11 -31.24 18.56
CA ALA A 602 -13.86 -29.99 19.26
C ALA A 602 -14.70 -28.80 18.71
N GLY A 603 -15.51 -28.99 17.67
CA GLY A 603 -16.30 -27.92 17.04
C GLY A 603 -15.50 -27.09 16.02
N GLY A 604 -14.44 -27.66 15.46
CA GLY A 604 -13.60 -27.03 14.44
C GLY A 604 -12.87 -25.79 14.94
N ALA A 605 -12.85 -24.73 14.11
CA ALA A 605 -12.24 -23.45 14.48
C ALA A 605 -13.06 -22.65 15.53
N GLY A 606 -14.23 -23.13 15.95
CA GLY A 606 -15.12 -22.42 16.86
C GLY A 606 -15.82 -21.22 16.21
N ARG A 607 -16.59 -20.48 17.02
CA ARG A 607 -17.36 -19.29 16.57
C ARG A 607 -17.07 -18.11 17.51
N PRO A 608 -15.91 -17.45 17.39
CA PRO A 608 -15.54 -16.38 18.30
C PRO A 608 -16.48 -15.18 18.13
N GLU A 609 -16.93 -14.61 19.24
CA GLU A 609 -17.58 -13.30 19.21
C GLU A 609 -16.50 -12.23 18.96
N VAL A 610 -16.60 -11.55 17.80
CA VAL A 610 -15.70 -10.47 17.43
C VAL A 610 -16.35 -9.13 17.79
N ARG A 611 -15.71 -8.40 18.70
CA ARG A 611 -16.13 -7.07 19.15
C ARG A 611 -15.19 -5.99 18.63
N VAL A 612 -15.72 -4.82 18.34
CA VAL A 612 -14.90 -3.69 17.86
C VAL A 612 -14.51 -2.78 19.02
N VAL A 613 -13.22 -2.74 19.32
CA VAL A 613 -12.65 -1.99 20.44
C VAL A 613 -11.79 -0.81 19.95
N ARG A 614 -11.73 0.25 20.76
CA ARG A 614 -10.85 1.39 20.49
C ARG A 614 -9.43 1.05 20.92
N VAL A 615 -8.48 1.22 20.02
CA VAL A 615 -7.05 1.09 20.29
C VAL A 615 -6.37 2.44 20.19
N HIS A 616 -5.30 2.62 20.96
CA HIS A 616 -4.51 3.85 20.95
C HIS A 616 -3.14 3.60 20.34
N ARG A 617 -2.57 4.64 19.71
CA ARG A 617 -1.18 4.60 19.26
C ARG A 617 -0.26 4.42 20.47
N GLN A 618 0.79 3.61 20.32
CA GLN A 618 1.83 3.53 21.33
C GLN A 618 2.63 4.84 21.37
N SER A 619 3.00 5.30 22.57
CA SER A 619 4.02 6.34 22.72
C SER A 619 5.32 5.87 22.11
N ALA A 620 6.06 6.76 21.44
CA ALA A 620 7.24 6.43 20.66
C ALA A 620 8.28 5.65 21.50
N GLU A 621 8.46 4.35 21.21
CA GLU A 621 9.62 3.59 21.66
C GLU A 621 10.74 3.66 20.61
N ARG A 622 11.95 4.00 21.06
CA ARG A 622 13.22 3.91 20.31
C ARG A 622 13.14 4.37 18.85
N GLY A 623 13.15 5.68 18.64
CA GLY A 623 13.53 6.29 17.36
C GLY A 623 12.49 6.19 16.22
N ARG A 624 11.28 5.68 16.46
CA ARG A 624 10.15 5.75 15.51
C ARG A 624 9.09 6.72 16.01
N HIS A 625 9.00 7.89 15.39
CA HIS A 625 7.93 8.86 15.65
C HIS A 625 6.65 8.39 14.94
N LEU A 626 5.63 8.01 15.72
CA LEU A 626 4.31 7.56 15.25
C LEU A 626 3.25 8.69 15.32
N GLU A 627 3.69 9.94 15.46
CA GLU A 627 2.80 11.08 15.71
C GLU A 627 1.91 11.45 14.52
N TRP A 628 2.32 11.04 13.32
CA TRP A 628 1.56 11.18 12.08
C TRP A 628 0.41 10.18 11.95
N LEU A 629 0.40 9.11 12.78
CA LEU A 629 -0.75 8.22 12.89
C LEU A 629 -1.84 8.84 13.79
N PRO A 630 -3.12 8.54 13.55
CA PRO A 630 -4.19 8.94 14.44
C PRO A 630 -3.94 8.49 15.88
N GLU A 631 -4.42 9.28 16.84
CA GLU A 631 -4.31 8.95 18.27
C GLU A 631 -4.93 7.58 18.61
N SER A 632 -6.01 7.22 17.91
CA SER A 632 -6.74 5.98 18.13
C SER A 632 -7.42 5.48 16.86
N ARG A 633 -7.67 4.17 16.76
CA ARG A 633 -8.51 3.53 15.74
C ARG A 633 -9.46 2.52 16.38
N PHE A 634 -10.36 1.94 15.59
CA PHE A 634 -11.24 0.85 16.03
C PHE A 634 -10.85 -0.45 15.33
N TYR A 635 -10.50 -1.48 16.09
CA TYR A 635 -10.08 -2.80 15.60
C TYR A 635 -10.92 -3.93 16.20
N GLY A 636 -10.96 -5.08 15.53
CA GLY A 636 -11.73 -6.25 15.96
C GLY A 636 -10.97 -7.11 16.95
N ALA A 637 -11.51 -7.31 18.15
CA ALA A 637 -10.94 -8.15 19.20
C ALA A 637 -11.88 -9.31 19.52
N SER A 638 -11.33 -10.42 19.99
CA SER A 638 -12.09 -11.56 20.48
C SER A 638 -11.43 -12.07 21.75
N ALA A 639 -12.23 -12.61 22.67
CA ALA A 639 -11.69 -13.28 23.84
C ALA A 639 -11.05 -14.61 23.39
N PRO A 640 -9.98 -15.06 24.06
CA PRO A 640 -9.44 -16.38 23.80
C PRO A 640 -10.54 -17.41 24.04
N ALA A 641 -10.83 -18.22 23.01
CA ALA A 641 -11.66 -19.41 23.22
C ALA A 641 -10.88 -20.38 24.12
N VAL A 642 -11.57 -21.27 24.85
CA VAL A 642 -10.89 -22.42 25.47
C VAL A 642 -10.34 -23.26 24.33
N GLY A 643 -9.10 -22.99 23.92
CA GLY A 643 -8.52 -23.56 22.72
C GLY A 643 -8.43 -25.07 22.86
N SER A 644 -8.85 -25.79 21.81
CA SER A 644 -8.42 -27.17 21.65
C SER A 644 -6.91 -27.16 21.42
N GLY A 645 -6.19 -28.19 21.88
CA GLY A 645 -4.74 -28.31 21.66
C GLY A 645 -4.34 -28.39 20.17
N LEU A 646 -5.32 -28.39 19.25
CA LEU A 646 -5.16 -28.51 17.81
C LEU A 646 -5.03 -27.17 17.06
N ASP A 647 -5.40 -26.02 17.67
CA ASP A 647 -5.10 -24.68 17.12
C ASP A 647 -3.88 -24.05 17.81
N PRO A 648 -2.64 -24.44 17.45
CA PRO A 648 -1.44 -23.89 18.09
C PRO A 648 -1.17 -22.43 17.70
N TYR A 649 -1.90 -21.88 16.73
CA TYR A 649 -1.73 -20.51 16.25
C TYR A 649 -2.74 -19.55 16.90
N HIS A 650 -3.78 -20.09 17.55
CA HIS A 650 -4.83 -19.32 18.20
C HIS A 650 -5.40 -18.27 17.24
N LEU A 651 -5.80 -18.70 16.03
CA LEU A 651 -6.13 -17.78 14.94
C LEU A 651 -7.39 -16.97 15.22
N THR A 652 -8.31 -17.53 16.00
CA THR A 652 -9.53 -16.89 16.46
C THR A 652 -9.33 -15.98 17.67
N ASP A 653 -8.16 -16.00 18.30
CA ASP A 653 -7.85 -15.19 19.49
C ASP A 653 -7.22 -13.87 19.03
N LEU A 654 -8.03 -12.83 19.01
CA LEU A 654 -7.69 -11.54 18.44
C LEU A 654 -7.41 -10.54 19.56
N THR A 655 -6.12 -10.35 19.83
CA THR A 655 -5.64 -9.24 20.66
C THR A 655 -5.24 -8.10 19.74
N PRO A 656 -5.90 -6.93 19.81
CA PRO A 656 -5.59 -5.84 18.92
C PRO A 656 -4.21 -5.22 19.25
N PRO A 657 -3.36 -4.93 18.25
CA PRO A 657 -2.16 -4.15 18.43
C PRO A 657 -2.54 -2.69 18.71
N PRO A 658 -1.59 -1.90 19.22
CA PRO A 658 -1.69 -0.45 19.13
C PRO A 658 -1.89 0.02 17.69
N VAL A 659 -2.25 1.29 17.51
CA VAL A 659 -2.25 1.90 16.16
C VAL A 659 -0.82 1.83 15.61
N VAL A 660 -0.65 1.07 14.53
CA VAL A 660 0.62 0.85 13.84
C VAL A 660 0.54 1.35 12.41
N ASN A 661 1.71 1.69 11.83
CA ASN A 661 1.81 1.86 10.39
C ASN A 661 1.69 0.49 9.72
N ALA A 662 0.68 0.32 8.87
CA ALA A 662 0.40 -0.93 8.19
C ALA A 662 1.24 -1.10 6.89
N ASP A 663 2.19 -0.22 6.59
CA ASP A 663 3.21 -0.31 5.51
C ASP A 663 4.15 -1.53 5.57
N LEU A 664 3.80 -2.59 6.29
CA LEU A 664 4.65 -3.78 6.47
C LEU A 664 4.70 -4.69 5.22
N GLY A 665 4.73 -4.10 4.01
CA GLY A 665 5.10 -4.77 2.76
C GLY A 665 4.28 -6.02 2.42
N SER A 666 2.99 -6.04 2.78
CA SER A 666 2.13 -7.24 2.70
C SER A 666 0.83 -7.02 1.91
N HIS A 667 0.61 -5.86 1.28
CA HIS A 667 -0.62 -5.53 0.56
C HIS A 667 -1.04 -6.63 -0.43
N GLY A 668 -0.09 -7.18 -1.20
CA GLY A 668 -0.37 -8.30 -2.11
C GLY A 668 -0.72 -9.63 -1.43
N TRP A 669 -0.16 -9.92 -0.25
CA TRP A 669 -0.40 -11.19 0.46
C TRP A 669 -1.66 -11.17 1.32
N ALA A 670 -2.14 -9.99 1.71
CA ALA A 670 -3.40 -9.84 2.43
C ALA A 670 -4.60 -10.35 1.62
N ALA A 671 -4.51 -10.30 0.28
CA ALA A 671 -5.49 -10.92 -0.63
C ALA A 671 -5.59 -12.45 -0.48
N LEU A 672 -4.60 -13.11 0.10
CA LEU A 672 -4.62 -14.56 0.34
C LEU A 672 -5.14 -14.94 1.72
N TRP A 673 -5.30 -13.99 2.66
CA TRP A 673 -5.79 -14.28 4.02
C TRP A 673 -7.20 -14.86 4.08
N PRO A 674 -8.16 -14.45 3.22
CA PRO A 674 -9.45 -15.11 3.11
C PRO A 674 -9.33 -16.63 2.93
N SER A 675 -8.32 -17.09 2.17
CA SER A 675 -8.09 -18.53 1.94
C SER A 675 -7.56 -19.30 3.15
N VAL A 676 -7.08 -18.61 4.18
CA VAL A 676 -6.55 -19.25 5.39
C VAL A 676 -7.68 -19.72 6.29
N LEU A 677 -8.69 -18.87 6.47
CA LEU A 677 -9.88 -19.11 7.29
C LEU A 677 -11.17 -18.72 6.54
N PRO A 678 -11.52 -19.45 5.47
CA PRO A 678 -12.62 -19.09 4.59
C PRO A 678 -14.01 -19.16 5.26
N ALA A 679 -14.11 -19.88 6.37
CA ALA A 679 -15.33 -20.03 7.16
C ALA A 679 -15.51 -18.96 8.26
N GLN A 680 -14.57 -18.03 8.40
CA GLN A 680 -14.52 -17.06 9.51
C GLN A 680 -14.47 -15.61 9.00
N ARG A 681 -15.50 -15.16 8.27
CA ARG A 681 -15.55 -13.79 7.71
C ARG A 681 -15.21 -12.71 8.75
N GLU A 682 -15.80 -12.76 9.93
CA GLU A 682 -15.55 -11.78 11.00
C GLU A 682 -14.09 -11.77 11.49
N VAL A 683 -13.45 -12.93 11.61
CA VAL A 683 -12.04 -13.02 12.03
C VAL A 683 -11.13 -12.46 10.94
N VAL A 684 -11.39 -12.81 9.68
CA VAL A 684 -10.61 -12.28 8.54
C VAL A 684 -10.80 -10.78 8.41
N ALA A 685 -12.03 -10.26 8.54
CA ALA A 685 -12.30 -8.83 8.55
C ALA A 685 -11.54 -8.12 9.67
N ALA A 686 -11.53 -8.69 10.88
CA ALA A 686 -10.79 -8.14 12.01
C ALA A 686 -9.26 -8.11 11.79
N CYS A 687 -8.70 -9.12 11.11
CA CYS A 687 -7.29 -9.14 10.72
C CYS A 687 -6.96 -8.10 9.65
N LEU A 688 -7.90 -7.82 8.73
CA LEU A 688 -7.74 -6.81 7.66
C LEU A 688 -7.96 -5.37 8.14
N LEU A 689 -8.70 -5.15 9.23
CA LEU A 689 -9.04 -3.81 9.74
C LEU A 689 -7.85 -2.85 9.89
N PRO A 690 -6.66 -3.25 10.37
CA PRO A 690 -5.51 -2.34 10.43
C PRO A 690 -5.06 -1.81 9.06
N LEU A 691 -5.16 -2.63 8.01
CA LEU A 691 -4.84 -2.26 6.63
C LEU A 691 -5.95 -1.36 6.05
N ILE A 692 -7.21 -1.78 6.20
CA ILE A 692 -8.37 -1.05 5.67
C ILE A 692 -8.57 0.30 6.36
N ALA A 693 -8.36 0.40 7.68
CA ALA A 693 -8.48 1.67 8.39
C ALA A 693 -7.52 2.74 7.87
N SER A 694 -6.34 2.32 7.40
CA SER A 694 -5.33 3.21 6.83
C SER A 694 -5.77 3.85 5.50
N ALA A 695 -6.75 3.26 4.80
CA ALA A 695 -7.36 3.84 3.59
C ALA A 695 -8.13 5.13 3.86
N ALA A 696 -8.71 5.26 5.06
CA ALA A 696 -9.63 6.35 5.38
C ALA A 696 -8.91 7.62 5.88
N ASP A 697 -7.80 7.43 6.59
CA ASP A 697 -7.11 8.50 7.34
C ASP A 697 -5.69 8.83 6.86
N LEU A 698 -5.09 8.03 5.95
CA LEU A 698 -3.81 8.33 5.32
C LEU A 698 -3.99 8.68 3.83
N ASP A 699 -3.44 9.82 3.41
CA ASP A 699 -3.65 10.37 2.05
C ASP A 699 -2.75 9.74 0.96
N ASN A 700 -1.83 8.82 1.30
CA ASN A 700 -0.70 8.41 0.44
C ASN A 700 -0.80 7.00 -0.20
N ALA A 701 -2.01 6.54 -0.58
CA ALA A 701 -2.24 5.26 -1.27
C ALA A 701 -1.75 4.01 -0.50
N ARG A 702 -1.78 4.07 0.84
CA ARG A 702 -1.29 3.01 1.74
C ARG A 702 -2.41 2.12 2.33
N GLY A 703 -3.65 2.31 1.91
CA GLY A 703 -4.82 1.52 2.33
C GLY A 703 -5.07 0.32 1.42
N ASP A 704 -5.84 -0.66 1.93
CA ASP A 704 -6.22 -1.87 1.20
C ASP A 704 -7.73 -2.11 1.19
N ALA A 705 -8.55 -1.06 1.09
CA ALA A 705 -10.01 -1.23 1.01
C ALA A 705 -10.45 -2.03 -0.24
N ARG A 706 -9.57 -2.19 -1.24
CA ARG A 706 -9.78 -3.08 -2.40
C ARG A 706 -9.90 -4.56 -2.03
N LEU A 707 -9.55 -4.95 -0.81
CA LEU A 707 -9.71 -6.31 -0.30
C LEU A 707 -11.13 -6.58 0.22
N LEU A 708 -11.96 -5.55 0.41
CA LEU A 708 -13.32 -5.69 0.95
C LEU A 708 -14.22 -6.64 0.14
N PRO A 709 -14.20 -6.65 -1.21
CA PRO A 709 -14.99 -7.61 -1.99
C PRO A 709 -14.70 -9.07 -1.64
N LEU A 710 -13.46 -9.40 -1.26
CA LEU A 710 -13.09 -10.77 -0.86
C LEU A 710 -13.82 -11.23 0.41
N LEU A 711 -14.25 -10.30 1.27
CA LEU A 711 -15.04 -10.66 2.46
C LEU A 711 -16.44 -11.16 2.08
N ALA A 712 -17.01 -10.70 0.96
CA ALA A 712 -18.32 -11.15 0.50
C ALA A 712 -18.30 -12.63 0.07
N GLU A 713 -17.17 -13.12 -0.44
CA GLU A 713 -16.97 -14.51 -0.89
C GLU A 713 -16.77 -15.52 0.25
N LEU A 714 -16.41 -15.03 1.44
CA LEU A 714 -16.25 -15.87 2.63
C LEU A 714 -17.59 -16.39 3.14
N THR A 715 -17.55 -17.31 4.09
CA THR A 715 -18.74 -17.76 4.86
C THR A 715 -18.64 -17.34 6.33
N GLY A 716 -19.74 -17.51 7.07
CA GLY A 716 -19.87 -17.06 8.46
C GLY A 716 -20.74 -15.80 8.59
N PRO A 717 -20.79 -15.16 9.76
CA PRO A 717 -21.57 -13.93 9.97
C PRO A 717 -20.92 -12.69 9.31
N ALA A 718 -21.73 -11.68 8.99
CA ALA A 718 -21.30 -10.32 8.64
C ALA A 718 -21.65 -9.39 9.80
N GLY A 719 -20.79 -9.37 10.82
CA GLY A 719 -20.98 -8.69 12.09
C GLY A 719 -20.17 -7.39 12.21
N ALA A 720 -19.85 -7.03 13.46
CA ALA A 720 -19.27 -5.73 13.79
C ALA A 720 -17.93 -5.45 13.08
N ALA A 721 -17.05 -6.45 12.94
CA ALA A 721 -15.75 -6.24 12.29
C ALA A 721 -15.91 -6.03 10.78
N THR A 722 -16.77 -6.81 10.11
CA THR A 722 -17.09 -6.60 8.69
C THR A 722 -17.75 -5.24 8.48
N CYS A 723 -18.72 -4.87 9.30
CA CYS A 723 -19.37 -3.57 9.26
C CYS A 723 -18.37 -2.42 9.45
N THR A 724 -17.45 -2.51 10.43
CA THR A 724 -16.42 -1.49 10.63
C THR A 724 -15.45 -1.41 9.44
N ALA A 725 -15.09 -2.55 8.82
CA ALA A 725 -14.22 -2.57 7.66
C ALA A 725 -14.86 -1.88 6.44
N VAL A 726 -16.14 -2.18 6.16
CA VAL A 726 -16.93 -1.50 5.12
C VAL A 726 -17.07 -0.01 5.42
N ALA A 727 -17.32 0.36 6.67
CA ALA A 727 -17.43 1.75 7.10
C ALA A 727 -16.15 2.57 6.84
N TYR A 728 -14.97 1.99 7.12
CA TYR A 728 -13.69 2.60 6.76
C TYR A 728 -13.52 2.71 5.24
N GLY A 729 -13.80 1.66 4.48
CA GLY A 729 -13.66 1.63 3.03
C GLY A 729 -14.54 2.65 2.30
N LEU A 730 -15.81 2.81 2.70
CA LEU A 730 -16.72 3.82 2.13
C LEU A 730 -16.21 5.25 2.34
N ALA A 731 -15.33 5.46 3.33
CA ALA A 731 -14.70 6.74 3.64
C ALA A 731 -13.27 6.86 3.11
N ALA A 732 -12.77 5.88 2.36
CA ALA A 732 -11.40 5.85 1.84
C ALA A 732 -11.06 7.13 1.07
N ALA A 733 -9.80 7.56 1.16
CA ALA A 733 -9.32 8.75 0.48
C ALA A 733 -9.32 8.58 -1.05
N GLN A 734 -8.91 7.41 -1.53
CA GLN A 734 -8.85 7.09 -2.96
C GLN A 734 -10.22 6.65 -3.50
N ALA A 735 -10.51 7.00 -4.76
CA ALA A 735 -11.82 6.79 -5.37
C ALA A 735 -12.11 5.33 -5.72
N ASP A 736 -11.10 4.62 -6.24
CA ASP A 736 -11.17 3.20 -6.57
C ASP A 736 -11.37 2.31 -5.33
N GLU A 737 -10.76 2.65 -4.21
CA GLU A 737 -10.98 2.01 -2.92
C GLU A 737 -12.42 2.18 -2.41
N ARG A 738 -13.03 3.35 -2.63
CA ARG A 738 -14.44 3.58 -2.29
C ARG A 738 -15.38 2.76 -3.18
N ILE A 739 -15.06 2.62 -4.46
CA ILE A 739 -15.81 1.77 -5.40
C ILE A 739 -15.78 0.31 -4.93
N ALA A 740 -14.59 -0.21 -4.59
CA ALA A 740 -14.48 -1.57 -4.05
C ALA A 740 -15.25 -1.76 -2.74
N ALA A 741 -15.31 -0.74 -1.88
CA ALA A 741 -16.11 -0.77 -0.66
C ALA A 741 -17.63 -0.74 -0.94
N LEU A 742 -18.06 -0.02 -1.98
CA LEU A 742 -19.45 -0.03 -2.45
C LEU A 742 -19.83 -1.40 -3.01
N ASP A 743 -18.99 -2.01 -3.84
CA ASP A 743 -19.21 -3.36 -4.38
C ASP A 743 -19.33 -4.39 -3.24
N ALA A 744 -18.45 -4.30 -2.24
CA ALA A 744 -18.51 -5.13 -1.05
C ALA A 744 -19.79 -4.90 -0.23
N LEU A 745 -20.25 -3.64 -0.08
CA LEU A 745 -21.50 -3.33 0.60
C LEU A 745 -22.71 -3.96 -0.12
N ILE A 746 -22.77 -3.84 -1.46
CA ILE A 746 -23.86 -4.45 -2.24
C ILE A 746 -23.83 -5.97 -2.12
N ALA A 747 -22.66 -6.59 -2.21
CA ALA A 747 -22.51 -8.04 -2.10
C ALA A 747 -22.86 -8.57 -0.69
N ILE A 748 -22.34 -7.94 0.36
CA ILE A 748 -22.61 -8.30 1.76
C ILE A 748 -24.06 -7.98 2.14
N GLY A 749 -24.64 -6.93 1.55
CA GLY A 749 -26.00 -6.46 1.80
C GLY A 749 -27.07 -7.52 1.54
N GLY A 750 -26.83 -8.42 0.58
CA GLY A 750 -27.73 -9.52 0.26
C GLY A 750 -27.45 -10.83 0.99
N LEU A 751 -26.49 -10.85 1.94
CA LEU A 751 -26.24 -12.01 2.78
C LEU A 751 -27.26 -12.11 3.92
N ASP A 752 -27.62 -13.34 4.26
CA ASP A 752 -28.46 -13.63 5.42
C ASP A 752 -27.75 -13.18 6.71
N GLY A 753 -28.44 -12.38 7.52
CA GLY A 753 -27.93 -11.85 8.78
C GLY A 753 -27.12 -10.56 8.68
N PHE A 754 -27.00 -9.93 7.50
CA PHE A 754 -26.45 -8.58 7.41
C PHE A 754 -27.39 -7.53 8.02
N ASP A 755 -26.87 -6.79 9.00
CA ASP A 755 -27.58 -5.67 9.63
C ASP A 755 -27.03 -4.31 9.15
N GLY A 756 -27.79 -3.66 8.27
CA GLY A 756 -27.49 -2.29 7.84
C GLY A 756 -27.45 -1.28 8.98
N GLY A 757 -28.25 -1.48 10.04
CA GLY A 757 -28.24 -0.62 11.23
C GLY A 757 -26.91 -0.67 11.97
N GLU A 758 -26.30 -1.85 12.12
CA GLU A 758 -24.97 -2.02 12.72
C GLU A 758 -23.88 -1.32 11.89
N LEU A 759 -23.91 -1.44 10.55
CA LEU A 759 -23.02 -0.67 9.68
C LEU A 759 -23.18 0.85 9.90
N GLY A 760 -24.43 1.32 9.99
CA GLY A 760 -24.73 2.70 10.33
C GLY A 760 -24.15 3.12 11.69
N ALA A 761 -24.31 2.30 12.73
CA ALA A 761 -23.77 2.56 14.06
C ALA A 761 -22.23 2.66 14.05
N GLN A 762 -21.55 1.80 13.28
CA GLN A 762 -20.10 1.88 13.10
C GLN A 762 -19.68 3.16 12.37
N LEU A 763 -20.40 3.58 11.32
CA LEU A 763 -20.17 4.86 10.65
C LEU A 763 -20.31 6.05 11.62
N ALA A 764 -21.32 6.04 12.48
CA ALA A 764 -21.49 7.07 13.50
C ALA A 764 -20.33 7.10 14.50
N ARG A 765 -19.87 5.93 14.97
CA ARG A 765 -18.71 5.80 15.86
C ARG A 765 -17.44 6.38 15.22
N LEU A 766 -17.16 6.01 13.97
CA LEU A 766 -15.98 6.48 13.23
C LEU A 766 -16.04 8.00 12.98
N ALA A 767 -17.18 8.51 12.55
CA ALA A 767 -17.37 9.94 12.27
C ALA A 767 -17.30 10.77 13.56
N GLY A 768 -17.87 10.27 14.66
CA GLY A 768 -17.78 10.90 15.98
C GLY A 768 -16.35 10.97 16.51
N ALA A 769 -15.52 9.97 16.21
CA ALA A 769 -14.09 9.95 16.52
C ALA A 769 -13.23 10.73 15.51
N LYS A 770 -13.82 11.34 14.47
CA LYS A 770 -13.14 12.06 13.37
C LYS A 770 -12.14 11.17 12.60
N LEU A 771 -12.40 9.87 12.52
CA LEU A 771 -11.58 8.91 11.77
C LEU A 771 -12.03 8.75 10.32
N VAL A 772 -13.20 9.26 9.96
CA VAL A 772 -13.75 9.23 8.61
C VAL A 772 -14.37 10.57 8.23
N VAL A 773 -14.36 10.88 6.94
CA VAL A 773 -15.02 12.05 6.36
C VAL A 773 -16.41 11.63 5.86
N LEU A 774 -17.45 11.98 6.62
CA LEU A 774 -18.83 11.54 6.36
C LEU A 774 -19.33 11.87 4.94
N SER A 775 -18.92 13.00 4.36
CA SER A 775 -19.35 13.37 2.99
C SER A 775 -18.85 12.40 1.91
N ARG A 776 -17.72 11.70 2.12
CA ARG A 776 -17.23 10.67 1.20
C ARG A 776 -18.16 9.45 1.22
N THR A 777 -18.54 9.02 2.43
CA THR A 777 -19.48 7.92 2.65
C THR A 777 -20.85 8.22 2.05
N VAL A 778 -21.40 9.43 2.27
CA VAL A 778 -22.71 9.81 1.74
C VAL A 778 -22.76 9.67 0.22
N SER A 779 -21.71 10.11 -0.48
CA SER A 779 -21.63 9.96 -1.94
C SER A 779 -21.68 8.50 -2.40
N GLN A 780 -21.08 7.55 -1.67
CA GLN A 780 -21.17 6.13 -2.01
C GLN A 780 -22.53 5.54 -1.67
N LEU A 781 -23.15 5.98 -0.57
CA LEU A 781 -24.49 5.54 -0.21
C LEU A 781 -25.57 6.11 -1.15
N GLU A 782 -25.35 7.28 -1.77
CA GLU A 782 -26.22 7.79 -2.84
C GLU A 782 -26.23 6.86 -4.08
N GLU A 783 -25.10 6.21 -4.38
CA GLU A 783 -25.01 5.18 -5.40
C GLU A 783 -25.74 3.90 -4.95
N ALA A 784 -25.49 3.45 -3.72
CA ALA A 784 -26.16 2.28 -3.15
C ALA A 784 -27.69 2.44 -3.10
N ALA A 785 -28.19 3.65 -2.82
CA ALA A 785 -29.62 3.95 -2.75
C ALA A 785 -30.36 3.71 -4.08
N ARG A 786 -29.64 3.76 -5.22
CA ARG A 786 -30.22 3.47 -6.55
C ARG A 786 -30.42 1.99 -6.82
N ILE A 787 -29.73 1.13 -6.07
CA ILE A 787 -29.77 -0.34 -6.21
C ILE A 787 -30.58 -0.96 -5.07
N ALA A 788 -30.35 -0.46 -3.85
CA ALA A 788 -30.88 -1.01 -2.62
C ALA A 788 -31.32 0.11 -1.65
N PRO A 789 -32.44 0.81 -1.95
CA PRO A 789 -32.93 1.91 -1.14
C PRO A 789 -33.28 1.49 0.31
N ALA A 790 -33.77 0.28 0.56
CA ALA A 790 -34.15 -0.19 1.90
C ALA A 790 -32.92 -0.54 2.75
N MET A 791 -31.92 -1.23 2.20
CA MET A 791 -30.61 -1.41 2.84
C MET A 791 -29.97 -0.06 3.15
N THR A 792 -29.95 0.85 2.18
CA THR A 792 -29.35 2.18 2.35
C THR A 792 -30.07 3.00 3.42
N TRP A 793 -31.39 2.91 3.48
CA TRP A 793 -32.17 3.48 4.57
C TRP A 793 -31.75 2.93 5.94
N ARG A 794 -31.63 1.60 6.10
CA ARG A 794 -31.18 0.99 7.37
C ARG A 794 -29.81 1.50 7.81
N VAL A 795 -28.87 1.61 6.87
CA VAL A 795 -27.53 2.18 7.13
C VAL A 795 -27.60 3.65 7.55
N ALA A 796 -28.36 4.46 6.81
CA ALA A 796 -28.52 5.87 7.13
C ALA A 796 -29.22 6.08 8.48
N ALA A 797 -30.25 5.31 8.80
CA ALA A 797 -30.97 5.35 10.07
C ALA A 797 -30.06 5.01 11.26
N GLY A 798 -29.28 3.93 11.15
CA GLY A 798 -28.29 3.56 12.18
C GLY A 798 -27.23 4.65 12.39
N ALA A 799 -26.74 5.26 11.30
CA ALA A 799 -25.78 6.35 11.39
C ALA A 799 -26.38 7.61 12.02
N LEU A 800 -27.62 7.97 11.65
CA LEU A 800 -28.33 9.12 12.22
C LEU A 800 -28.59 8.93 13.71
N ALA A 801 -29.05 7.75 14.14
CA ALA A 801 -29.27 7.45 15.56
C ALA A 801 -28.01 7.67 16.41
N GLY A 802 -26.83 7.33 15.86
CA GLY A 802 -25.55 7.55 16.53
C GLY A 802 -25.00 8.98 16.41
N LEU A 803 -25.42 9.78 15.42
CA LEU A 803 -24.88 11.13 15.16
C LEU A 803 -25.77 12.28 15.65
N LEU A 804 -27.06 12.05 15.79
CA LEU A 804 -27.99 13.04 16.35
C LEU A 804 -27.77 13.15 17.87
N PRO A 805 -27.95 14.35 18.45
CA PRO A 805 -27.94 14.51 19.89
C PRO A 805 -29.16 13.80 20.48
N ALA A 806 -28.96 13.01 21.54
CA ALA A 806 -30.03 12.55 22.42
C ALA A 806 -29.96 13.42 23.68
N GLU A 807 -31.03 14.15 24.01
CA GLU A 807 -31.09 14.90 25.26
C GLU A 807 -32.17 14.33 26.20
N HIS A 808 -31.71 13.88 27.38
CA HIS A 808 -32.41 13.59 28.64
C HIS A 808 -32.83 12.14 28.97
N ALA A 809 -31.94 11.43 29.67
CA ALA A 809 -32.33 10.64 30.85
C ALA A 809 -31.75 11.32 32.10
N GLY A 810 -32.66 11.88 32.92
CA GLY A 810 -32.54 12.08 34.37
C GLY A 810 -31.19 12.52 34.95
N ARG A 811 -31.13 13.80 35.32
CA ARG A 811 -30.28 14.31 36.41
C ARG A 811 -30.51 13.46 37.68
N VAL A 812 -29.62 12.51 37.97
CA VAL A 812 -29.57 11.85 39.28
C VAL A 812 -28.93 12.85 40.27
N PRO A 813 -29.55 13.14 41.44
CA PRO A 813 -28.92 13.95 42.47
C PRO A 813 -27.64 13.25 42.94
N GLY A 814 -26.51 13.96 42.93
CA GLY A 814 -25.22 13.42 43.33
C GLY A 814 -25.26 12.83 44.75
N PRO A 815 -24.54 11.72 45.02
CA PRO A 815 -24.45 11.20 46.37
C PRO A 815 -23.65 12.16 47.26
N ALA A 816 -24.18 12.36 48.45
CA ALA A 816 -23.62 13.18 49.50
C ALA A 816 -22.20 12.74 49.87
N THR A 817 -21.42 13.75 50.25
CA THR A 817 -20.09 13.68 50.84
C THR A 817 -20.01 12.70 52.00
N ALA A 818 -19.26 11.61 51.82
CA ALA A 818 -18.68 10.85 52.94
C ALA A 818 -17.16 11.01 52.91
N ARG A 819 -16.68 11.92 53.77
CA ARG A 819 -15.28 12.01 54.17
C ARG A 819 -14.91 10.71 54.88
N SER A 820 -13.87 10.01 54.41
CA SER A 820 -13.13 9.08 55.25
C SER A 820 -11.63 9.29 55.06
N THR A 821 -11.00 9.52 56.20
CA THR A 821 -9.65 9.96 56.49
C THR A 821 -8.60 8.85 56.36
N ALA A 822 -7.42 9.24 55.86
CA ALA A 822 -6.06 8.72 56.21
C ALA A 822 -5.77 7.23 55.88
N THR A 823 -4.57 6.80 55.51
CA THR A 823 -3.24 7.23 55.95
C THR A 823 -2.20 6.80 54.92
N ALA A 824 -1.29 7.71 54.56
CA ALA A 824 -0.09 7.41 53.81
C ALA A 824 0.93 6.62 54.67
N ARG A 825 1.59 5.62 54.09
CA ARG A 825 2.95 5.24 54.51
C ARG A 825 3.77 4.80 53.31
N SER A 826 4.83 5.58 53.09
CA SER A 826 5.94 5.34 52.17
C SER A 826 6.90 4.34 52.80
N THR A 827 7.43 3.42 51.98
CA THR A 827 8.76 2.83 52.19
C THR A 827 9.38 2.47 50.85
N THR A 828 10.56 3.03 50.63
CA THR A 828 11.50 2.85 49.52
C THR A 828 12.33 1.57 49.71
N ALA A 829 12.56 0.76 48.65
CA ALA A 829 13.89 0.30 48.19
C ALA A 829 13.88 -0.98 47.30
N ALA A 830 14.73 -0.92 46.27
CA ALA A 830 15.55 -1.98 45.65
C ALA A 830 14.98 -2.97 44.59
N ARG A 831 15.34 -2.66 43.33
CA ARG A 831 15.84 -3.51 42.21
C ARG A 831 15.71 -5.04 42.33
N SER A 832 15.01 -5.67 41.39
CA SER A 832 15.57 -6.35 40.20
C SER A 832 14.63 -7.44 39.65
N THR A 833 14.53 -7.47 38.32
CA THR A 833 14.14 -8.61 37.44
C THR A 833 12.78 -9.30 37.62
N THR A 834 12.00 -9.27 36.53
CA THR A 834 11.36 -10.43 35.85
C THR A 834 9.94 -10.11 35.37
N ALA A 835 9.70 -10.36 34.08
CA ALA A 835 8.43 -10.64 33.40
C ALA A 835 7.17 -9.90 33.89
N ALA A 836 6.77 -8.83 33.18
CA ALA A 836 5.45 -8.23 33.32
C ALA A 836 4.51 -8.74 32.21
N ARG A 837 3.66 -9.71 32.58
CA ARG A 837 2.35 -9.92 31.97
C ARG A 837 1.55 -8.63 32.17
N SER A 838 1.06 -8.02 31.10
CA SER A 838 0.14 -6.88 31.19
C SER A 838 -1.30 -7.37 31.02
N THR A 839 -1.91 -7.73 32.14
CA THR A 839 -3.37 -7.78 32.29
C THR A 839 -3.89 -6.33 32.39
N ALA A 840 -4.31 -5.75 31.27
CA ALA A 840 -5.03 -4.47 31.27
C ALA A 840 -6.53 -4.76 31.41
N ALA A 841 -7.00 -4.79 32.66
CA ALA A 841 -8.42 -4.77 32.98
C ALA A 841 -9.03 -3.45 32.47
N GLY A 842 -10.09 -3.57 31.67
CA GLY A 842 -10.83 -2.45 31.11
C GLY A 842 -11.41 -1.56 32.20
N ARG A 843 -11.01 -0.29 32.21
CA ARG A 843 -11.80 0.80 32.77
C ARG A 843 -12.57 1.44 31.62
N ALA A 844 -13.90 1.37 31.70
CA ALA A 844 -14.79 2.15 30.86
C ALA A 844 -14.55 3.63 31.15
N ASP A 845 -14.02 4.36 30.17
CA ASP A 845 -13.81 5.80 30.24
C ASP A 845 -15.10 6.52 29.81
N THR A 846 -15.66 7.32 30.72
CA THR A 846 -16.88 8.13 30.54
C THR A 846 -16.57 9.60 30.19
N GLY A 847 -15.37 9.92 29.70
CA GLY A 847 -15.02 11.27 29.26
C GLY A 847 -15.47 11.60 27.83
N GLY A 848 -16.68 12.15 27.65
CA GLY A 848 -17.18 12.59 26.34
C GLY A 848 -16.60 13.93 25.87
N PRO A 849 -16.14 14.07 24.60
CA PRO A 849 -15.77 15.36 24.02
C PRO A 849 -17.03 16.16 23.61
N VAL A 850 -16.93 17.49 23.65
CA VAL A 850 -17.95 18.41 23.13
C VAL A 850 -18.27 18.06 21.66
N ARG A 851 -19.48 17.55 21.39
CA ARG A 851 -19.90 17.08 20.05
C ARG A 851 -20.15 18.27 19.12
N THR A 852 -19.12 18.69 18.38
CA THR A 852 -19.32 19.51 17.17
C THR A 852 -20.06 18.68 16.12
N THR A 853 -21.10 19.23 15.48
CA THR A 853 -21.84 18.53 14.43
C THR A 853 -20.91 18.12 13.28
N PRO A 854 -20.91 16.84 12.86
CA PRO A 854 -20.06 16.38 11.76
C PRO A 854 -20.39 17.10 10.45
N ARG A 855 -19.36 17.48 9.68
CA ARG A 855 -19.54 17.96 8.29
C ARG A 855 -20.12 16.81 7.45
N GLY A 856 -21.20 17.08 6.70
CA GLY A 856 -21.91 16.08 5.88
C GLY A 856 -23.21 15.55 6.50
N LEU A 857 -23.53 15.90 7.75
CA LEU A 857 -24.78 15.47 8.40
C LEU A 857 -26.06 15.93 7.65
N PRO A 858 -26.15 17.16 7.09
CA PRO A 858 -27.29 17.54 6.26
C PRO A 858 -27.42 16.70 4.99
N ASP A 859 -26.31 16.32 4.36
CA ASP A 859 -26.33 15.49 3.16
C ASP A 859 -26.82 14.06 3.49
N LEU A 860 -26.40 13.52 4.65
CA LEU A 860 -26.92 12.24 5.16
C LEU A 860 -28.44 12.29 5.42
N LEU A 861 -28.98 13.39 5.96
CA LEU A 861 -30.43 13.55 6.15
C LEU A 861 -31.19 13.61 4.81
N THR A 862 -30.63 14.28 3.81
CA THR A 862 -31.20 14.32 2.45
C THR A 862 -31.23 12.92 1.83
N LEU A 863 -30.10 12.19 1.88
CA LEU A 863 -30.02 10.80 1.43
C LEU A 863 -31.03 9.91 2.17
N ALA A 864 -31.07 9.99 3.50
CA ALA A 864 -31.99 9.20 4.33
C ALA A 864 -33.45 9.46 3.95
N SER A 865 -33.80 10.72 3.66
CA SER A 865 -35.16 11.09 3.21
C SER A 865 -35.51 10.47 1.86
N ALA A 866 -34.56 10.47 0.91
CA ALA A 866 -34.75 9.88 -0.41
C ALA A 866 -34.86 8.35 -0.32
N ALA A 867 -33.97 7.70 0.42
CA ALA A 867 -33.96 6.26 0.61
C ALA A 867 -35.23 5.76 1.36
N ALA A 868 -35.67 6.48 2.40
CA ALA A 868 -36.92 6.18 3.10
C ALA A 868 -38.15 6.30 2.20
N ALA A 869 -38.18 7.34 1.35
CA ALA A 869 -39.26 7.54 0.41
C ALA A 869 -39.30 6.42 -0.66
N ALA A 870 -38.16 6.10 -1.27
CA ALA A 870 -38.04 5.08 -2.32
C ALA A 870 -38.35 3.66 -1.80
N SER A 871 -37.95 3.33 -0.57
CA SER A 871 -38.21 2.03 0.06
C SER A 871 -39.56 1.92 0.76
N GLY A 872 -40.34 3.00 0.84
CA GLY A 872 -41.57 3.04 1.63
C GLY A 872 -41.34 2.88 3.14
N SER A 873 -40.11 3.05 3.62
CA SER A 873 -39.77 2.86 5.04
C SER A 873 -40.44 3.88 5.96
N ARG A 874 -40.82 3.42 7.14
CA ARG A 874 -41.49 4.20 8.20
C ARG A 874 -40.88 3.86 9.56
N GLY A 875 -41.10 4.71 10.56
CA GLY A 875 -40.63 4.49 11.94
C GLY A 875 -39.94 5.71 12.56
N GLU A 876 -39.39 5.54 13.76
CA GLU A 876 -38.72 6.61 14.50
C GLU A 876 -37.20 6.48 14.42
N VAL A 877 -36.50 7.62 14.33
CA VAL A 877 -35.04 7.72 14.45
C VAL A 877 -34.74 8.55 15.70
N ALA A 878 -33.92 7.99 16.59
CA ALA A 878 -33.56 8.65 17.85
C ALA A 878 -32.97 10.05 17.61
N GLY A 879 -33.47 11.06 18.34
CA GLY A 879 -33.05 12.47 18.23
C GLY A 879 -33.57 13.23 16.99
N LEU A 880 -34.27 12.58 16.05
CA LEU A 880 -34.79 13.23 14.84
C LEU A 880 -35.96 14.18 15.12
N ALA A 881 -36.93 13.74 15.93
CA ALA A 881 -38.11 14.56 16.28
C ALA A 881 -37.70 15.84 17.02
N GLU A 882 -36.76 15.72 17.96
CA GLU A 882 -36.18 16.85 18.70
C GLU A 882 -35.48 17.84 17.76
N LEU A 883 -34.65 17.34 16.84
CA LEU A 883 -33.97 18.19 15.85
C LEU A 883 -34.97 18.87 14.90
N ALA A 884 -36.02 18.16 14.47
CA ALA A 884 -37.07 18.69 13.61
C ALA A 884 -37.91 19.79 14.30
N ALA A 885 -38.12 19.67 15.62
CA ALA A 885 -38.88 20.62 16.44
C ALA A 885 -38.12 21.93 16.73
N ARG A 886 -36.79 22.00 16.51
CA ARG A 886 -36.00 23.21 16.77
C ARG A 886 -36.44 24.37 15.89
N THR A 887 -36.45 25.58 16.45
CA THR A 887 -36.68 26.84 15.72
C THR A 887 -35.45 27.21 14.89
N GLY A 888 -35.64 27.57 13.62
CA GLY A 888 -34.56 27.95 12.70
C GLY A 888 -34.76 27.42 11.27
N SER A 889 -33.99 27.98 10.33
CA SER A 889 -33.99 27.68 8.89
C SER A 889 -32.66 27.14 8.37
N THR A 890 -31.78 26.67 9.26
CA THR A 890 -30.52 26.06 8.84
C THR A 890 -30.81 24.79 8.02
N ARG A 891 -29.98 24.51 7.01
CA ARG A 891 -30.12 23.31 6.15
C ARG A 891 -30.32 22.03 6.96
N LEU A 892 -29.60 21.89 8.07
CA LEU A 892 -29.73 20.75 8.99
C LEU A 892 -31.16 20.57 9.52
N VAL A 893 -31.80 21.64 10.00
CA VAL A 893 -33.16 21.59 10.57
C VAL A 893 -34.20 21.38 9.48
N VAL A 894 -34.00 21.97 8.30
CA VAL A 894 -34.90 21.80 7.14
C VAL A 894 -34.92 20.34 6.68
N GLU A 895 -33.75 19.73 6.49
CA GLU A 895 -33.65 18.33 6.08
C GLU A 895 -34.14 17.37 7.18
N ALA A 896 -33.94 17.69 8.46
CA ALA A 896 -34.49 16.90 9.57
C ALA A 896 -36.03 16.89 9.57
N ARG A 897 -36.68 18.05 9.35
CA ARG A 897 -38.15 18.12 9.20
C ARG A 897 -38.64 17.39 7.96
N ARG A 898 -37.87 17.41 6.87
CA ARG A 898 -38.19 16.67 5.65
C ARG A 898 -38.21 15.17 5.95
N LEU A 899 -37.15 14.63 6.55
CA LEU A 899 -37.07 13.22 6.91
C LEU A 899 -38.18 12.83 7.90
N HIS A 900 -38.40 13.61 8.96
CA HIS A 900 -39.44 13.34 9.94
C HIS A 900 -40.82 13.24 9.28
N ARG A 901 -41.16 14.17 8.39
CA ARG A 901 -42.42 14.10 7.61
C ARG A 901 -42.49 12.87 6.72
N THR A 902 -41.41 12.49 6.03
CA THR A 902 -41.40 11.26 5.20
C THR A 902 -41.71 10.01 6.04
N LEU A 903 -41.21 9.94 7.27
CA LEU A 903 -41.39 8.79 8.16
C LEU A 903 -42.75 8.76 8.86
N THR A 904 -43.36 9.93 9.11
CA THR A 904 -44.67 10.05 9.77
C THR A 904 -45.83 10.23 8.79
N ALA A 905 -45.57 10.44 7.51
CA ALA A 905 -46.59 10.53 6.48
C ALA A 905 -47.20 9.14 6.23
N GLY A 906 -48.32 8.91 6.91
CA GLY A 906 -49.30 7.85 6.70
C GLY A 906 -50.66 8.48 6.49
#